data_AF-A0A6N3ACK6-F1
#
_entry.id   AF-A0A6N3ACK6-F1
#
_cell.length_a   1.000
_cell.length_b   1.000
_cell.length_c   1.000
_cell.angle_alpha   90.00
_cell.angle_beta   90.00
_cell.angle_gamma   90.00
#
_symmetry.space_group_name_H-M   'P 1'
#
loop_
_entity.id
_entity.type
_entity.pdbx_description
1 polymer ?
#
loop_
_entity_poly.entity_id
_entity_poly.type
_entity_poly.pdbx_seq_one_letter_code
_entity_poly.pdbx_strand_id
1 'polypeptide(L)'
;MSSFKNNKTIKYALRKTSVAFGSVAVATMIATAGIATVSADEISSASTSVTSTTTVTGEETKEVAVPEKLEEAKTAATNEGLEVKETETKKQDSEEAAVKDYEKQVTEINKTVADYKAEVAANQEAYEKEKAEVDAKNAAAQANYNKELAVYNEKLTAYQKELTEKTAEKTAVEKSNEEARVTYEKALAEYNTALAAYNASLKANQEATESNKLAQAEYEAKLAEYKNKKAAYDEAQAAYLIELEIYNKKKAQYDDAKDAFNKMVAERGGNPAKYKQDLTFLSEELADGETTKITHQTTGLTTYLTKEGQSRMYGDGKATKMYETKNLQDSDVTTTNPYANNEIEWGVVKVGDKFDVTYTGLTQAKIVKGSEEKRIAKVVYKYEVKSLPSSDGKGIVQIYNDPAVTMTIGSSTDTENPVTVGVDIEFYDENDQLIDLSQHNAILALNSLNHWNGASYVENDKPRTLVVEAKDSEGNTVRGTWDPYSDGAEPKLDGADVVVKSGKADFGSAEVDINADNPLKIVAQKATWVDDAFKVTEETAVDATTVNASGGGNGHSVGTEDYTFGDKSDVIGFYTVDATSGVLRYSPKMKHQDTPHVESVNIGDKEFIKLPNSSVDQDSSTKEVSAKEQNQYMAQGATFNADSSSETKGWDDPKSPYLYYGGAAVILKDGHLEFTAKGANATGEATLYWFSINSNVGFPQDPGEEPVKPTEPTPPVKPEKPELTEVPTVKEKPVPPTEPEYKTVPVLPSEPVKPEAPELLKDPVKKETEKPVVEWNKNIVVIKKNEKPQPKPEPKPEPKPEPKPEPKLEPSKKSLPNTGSVEQSFMTYSALIGLATAGYALSRKKKAD
;
A
#
# COMPACT_ATOMS: atom_id res chain seq x y z
N MET A 1 20.83 21.29 13.82
CA MET A 1 21.44 20.34 14.78
C MET A 1 21.25 18.96 14.18
N SER A 2 22.31 18.18 13.91
CA SER A 2 22.98 17.24 14.85
C SER A 2 22.09 16.02 15.19
N SER A 3 22.55 14.75 15.13
CA SER A 3 23.82 14.18 14.65
C SER A 3 23.66 12.65 14.44
N PHE A 4 24.52 12.04 13.60
CA PHE A 4 24.82 10.60 13.65
C PHE A 4 25.32 10.16 15.04
N LYS A 5 25.06 8.90 15.45
CA LYS A 5 26.11 7.86 15.64
C LYS A 5 25.63 6.47 16.12
N ASN A 6 26.30 5.43 15.59
CA ASN A 6 26.50 4.06 16.12
C ASN A 6 25.23 3.17 16.29
N ASN A 7 25.17 1.95 15.72
CA ASN A 7 25.80 0.71 16.20
C ASN A 7 25.52 -0.49 15.22
N LYS A 8 26.06 -1.73 15.32
CA LYS A 8 27.36 -2.29 15.77
C LYS A 8 27.39 -3.85 15.66
N THR A 9 28.07 -4.43 14.65
CA THR A 9 28.38 -5.90 14.48
C THR A 9 27.16 -6.85 14.31
N ILE A 10 27.24 -8.07 13.76
CA ILE A 10 28.30 -9.12 13.74
C ILE A 10 28.69 -9.57 12.31
N LYS A 11 29.94 -10.02 12.14
CA LYS A 11 30.40 -10.86 11.01
C LYS A 11 30.90 -12.20 11.53
N TYR A 12 30.68 -13.27 10.77
CA TYR A 12 31.51 -14.48 10.80
C TYR A 12 32.21 -14.64 9.43
N ALA A 13 33.31 -15.37 9.38
CA ALA A 13 34.15 -15.50 8.19
C ALA A 13 34.61 -16.95 8.02
N LEU A 14 34.96 -17.35 6.78
CA LEU A 14 36.14 -18.20 6.58
C LEU A 14 36.71 -18.11 5.13
N ARG A 15 38.01 -17.77 5.07
CA ARG A 15 39.04 -18.21 4.10
C ARG A 15 38.70 -18.31 2.59
N LYS A 16 39.20 -17.34 1.83
CA LYS A 16 39.98 -17.63 0.60
C LYS A 16 41.44 -17.86 0.97
N THR A 17 42.16 -18.70 0.21
CA THR A 17 43.63 -18.70 0.12
C THR A 17 44.06 -19.15 -1.28
N SER A 18 44.88 -18.36 -1.97
CA SER A 18 45.39 -18.67 -3.32
C SER A 18 46.75 -17.99 -3.54
N VAL A 19 47.84 -18.75 -3.41
CA VAL A 19 49.27 -18.35 -3.52
C VAL A 19 50.06 -19.65 -3.80
N ALA A 20 51.10 -19.74 -4.63
CA ALA A 20 51.54 -18.99 -5.82
C ALA A 20 52.58 -19.86 -6.58
N PHE A 21 53.25 -19.31 -7.61
CA PHE A 21 54.31 -19.98 -8.37
C PHE A 21 55.55 -20.35 -7.52
N GLY A 22 56.26 -21.39 -7.96
CA GLY A 22 57.61 -21.73 -7.49
C GLY A 22 58.30 -22.72 -8.42
N SER A 23 59.39 -22.29 -9.08
CA SER A 23 60.21 -23.13 -9.98
C SER A 23 61.63 -23.26 -9.43
N VAL A 24 62.25 -24.43 -9.55
CA VAL A 24 63.70 -24.68 -9.72
C VAL A 24 63.93 -26.21 -9.80
N ALA A 25 65.03 -26.64 -10.43
CA ALA A 25 65.39 -28.05 -10.65
C ALA A 25 66.67 -28.46 -9.86
N VAL A 26 67.11 -29.73 -10.03
CA VAL A 26 68.50 -30.24 -10.10
C VAL A 26 68.75 -31.55 -9.32
N ALA A 27 69.23 -32.58 -10.07
CA ALA A 27 70.06 -33.74 -9.67
C ALA A 27 69.54 -34.83 -8.69
N THR A 28 70.14 -36.03 -8.54
CA THR A 28 70.84 -37.04 -9.41
C THR A 28 71.12 -38.31 -8.52
N MET A 29 71.52 -39.46 -9.10
CA MET A 29 72.19 -40.65 -8.48
C MET A 29 71.31 -41.80 -7.92
N ILE A 30 71.72 -43.10 -7.87
CA ILE A 30 72.67 -43.97 -8.65
C ILE A 30 72.37 -45.46 -8.29
N ALA A 31 72.52 -46.40 -9.25
CA ALA A 31 73.02 -47.81 -9.16
C ALA A 31 72.60 -48.61 -10.43
N THR A 32 73.39 -49.37 -11.23
CA THR A 32 74.57 -50.29 -11.10
C THR A 32 74.24 -51.67 -10.50
N ALA A 33 74.59 -52.85 -11.07
CA ALA A 33 75.32 -53.29 -12.29
C ALA A 33 74.96 -54.79 -12.59
N GLY A 34 75.41 -55.55 -13.62
CA GLY A 34 76.21 -55.31 -14.84
C GLY A 34 76.95 -56.59 -15.38
N ILE A 35 77.69 -56.45 -16.50
CA ILE A 35 78.82 -57.32 -17.02
C ILE A 35 78.49 -58.71 -17.66
N ALA A 36 79.48 -59.36 -18.32
CA ALA A 36 79.42 -59.91 -19.70
C ALA A 36 80.57 -60.93 -20.08
N THR A 37 80.59 -61.51 -21.31
CA THR A 37 81.73 -62.19 -22.07
C THR A 37 82.13 -63.67 -21.72
N VAL A 38 82.75 -64.58 -22.53
CA VAL A 38 83.08 -64.74 -24.00
C VAL A 38 83.47 -66.22 -24.44
N SER A 39 83.29 -66.53 -25.74
CA SER A 39 84.02 -67.40 -26.74
C SER A 39 84.76 -68.76 -26.49
N ALA A 40 84.52 -69.73 -27.43
CA ALA A 40 85.45 -70.64 -28.22
C ALA A 40 85.89 -72.12 -27.84
N ASP A 41 85.71 -73.04 -28.82
CA ASP A 41 86.48 -74.22 -29.41
C ASP A 41 86.94 -75.60 -28.76
N GLU A 42 86.48 -76.73 -29.40
CA GLU A 42 87.11 -78.00 -29.99
C GLU A 42 87.66 -79.34 -29.28
N ILE A 43 87.49 -80.51 -29.99
CA ILE A 43 88.16 -81.90 -30.15
C ILE A 43 88.15 -83.23 -29.23
N SER A 44 87.78 -84.42 -29.82
CA SER A 44 88.44 -85.82 -29.94
C SER A 44 88.26 -87.18 -29.09
N SER A 45 87.84 -88.33 -29.77
CA SER A 45 88.34 -89.79 -29.93
C SER A 45 88.34 -91.10 -28.99
N ALA A 46 87.86 -92.30 -29.54
CA ALA A 46 88.37 -93.76 -29.65
C ALA A 46 88.14 -95.05 -28.69
N SER A 47 87.97 -96.33 -29.23
CA SER A 47 87.79 -97.70 -28.51
C SER A 47 87.90 -99.10 -29.33
N THR A 48 87.87 -100.35 -28.73
CA THR A 48 88.02 -101.81 -29.29
C THR A 48 87.56 -103.01 -28.30
N SER A 49 87.64 -104.40 -28.36
CA SER A 49 87.56 -105.68 -29.26
C SER A 49 87.89 -107.03 -28.42
N VAL A 50 87.78 -108.43 -28.58
CA VAL A 50 87.27 -109.69 -29.37
C VAL A 50 87.28 -110.99 -28.38
N THR A 51 87.14 -112.39 -28.47
CA THR A 51 86.97 -113.68 -29.33
C THR A 51 86.46 -114.92 -28.42
N SER A 52 86.35 -116.31 -28.53
CA SER A 52 86.61 -117.64 -29.33
C SER A 52 85.61 -118.82 -28.86
N THR A 53 85.58 -120.22 -28.95
CA THR A 53 86.31 -121.54 -29.31
C THR A 53 85.24 -122.77 -29.46
N THR A 54 85.26 -124.17 -29.47
CA THR A 54 86.07 -125.48 -29.22
C THR A 54 85.38 -126.87 -29.72
N THR A 55 85.95 -128.13 -29.62
CA THR A 55 85.44 -129.55 -30.03
C THR A 55 86.03 -130.78 -29.18
N VAL A 56 85.91 -132.17 -29.26
CA VAL A 56 85.47 -133.42 -30.10
C VAL A 56 85.07 -134.67 -29.15
N THR A 57 84.96 -136.06 -29.26
CA THR A 57 85.13 -137.37 -30.08
C THR A 57 84.32 -138.61 -29.43
N GLY A 58 84.28 -139.99 -29.66
CA GLY A 58 84.78 -141.13 -30.56
C GLY A 58 84.50 -142.66 -30.07
N GLU A 59 84.53 -143.75 -30.91
CA GLU A 59 84.50 -145.29 -30.70
C GLU A 59 85.23 -146.00 -31.92
N GLU A 60 85.53 -147.32 -31.99
CA GLU A 60 86.36 -147.94 -33.08
C GLU A 60 85.58 -148.40 -34.36
N THR A 61 85.97 -147.86 -35.53
CA THR A 61 85.44 -148.18 -36.89
C THR A 61 86.45 -147.84 -38.01
N LYS A 62 86.15 -148.11 -39.31
CA LYS A 62 86.92 -147.61 -40.47
C LYS A 62 86.19 -146.46 -41.19
N GLU A 63 86.92 -145.38 -41.50
CA GLU A 63 86.44 -144.15 -42.16
C GLU A 63 86.80 -144.06 -43.66
N VAL A 64 86.01 -143.30 -44.41
CA VAL A 64 86.16 -143.02 -45.84
C VAL A 64 86.40 -141.52 -46.06
N ALA A 65 87.52 -141.19 -46.71
CA ALA A 65 87.99 -139.81 -46.88
C ALA A 65 86.98 -138.89 -47.58
N VAL A 66 86.94 -137.62 -47.15
CA VAL A 66 86.07 -136.57 -47.70
C VAL A 66 86.67 -136.02 -49.01
N PRO A 67 85.89 -135.85 -50.09
CA PRO A 67 86.36 -135.27 -51.34
C PRO A 67 86.39 -133.74 -51.31
N GLU A 68 87.44 -133.16 -51.91
CA GLU A 68 87.75 -131.73 -51.95
C GLU A 68 86.58 -130.82 -52.38
N LYS A 69 85.78 -131.24 -53.37
CA LYS A 69 84.59 -130.50 -53.86
C LYS A 69 83.56 -130.19 -52.77
N LEU A 70 83.54 -130.99 -51.69
CA LEU A 70 82.65 -130.73 -50.55
C LEU A 70 83.20 -129.63 -49.65
N GLU A 71 84.53 -129.50 -49.52
CA GLU A 71 85.14 -128.34 -48.86
C GLU A 71 84.92 -127.04 -49.65
N GLU A 72 84.96 -127.09 -50.98
CA GLU A 72 84.63 -125.96 -51.86
C GLU A 72 83.19 -125.47 -51.63
N ALA A 73 82.21 -126.38 -51.66
CA ALA A 73 80.79 -126.06 -51.47
C ALA A 73 80.52 -125.47 -50.07
N LYS A 74 81.12 -126.04 -49.02
CA LYS A 74 81.06 -125.54 -47.64
C LYS A 74 81.67 -124.14 -47.51
N THR A 75 82.78 -123.89 -48.19
CA THR A 75 83.42 -122.56 -48.21
C THR A 75 82.52 -121.53 -48.88
N ALA A 76 81.85 -121.88 -49.99
CA ALA A 76 80.91 -121.00 -50.68
C ALA A 76 79.72 -120.58 -49.79
N ALA A 77 79.16 -121.50 -49.01
CA ALA A 77 78.11 -121.19 -48.04
C ALA A 77 78.61 -120.27 -46.90
N THR A 78 79.79 -120.57 -46.37
CA THR A 78 80.39 -119.80 -45.26
C THR A 78 80.68 -118.35 -45.66
N ASN A 79 81.08 -118.10 -46.92
CA ASN A 79 81.36 -116.76 -47.43
C ASN A 79 80.13 -115.82 -47.45
N GLU A 80 78.93 -116.37 -47.63
CA GLU A 80 77.67 -115.61 -47.51
C GLU A 80 77.16 -115.53 -46.07
N GLY A 81 77.97 -116.00 -45.12
CA GLY A 81 77.65 -116.08 -43.71
C GLY A 81 76.50 -117.04 -43.38
N LEU A 82 76.30 -118.08 -44.19
CA LEU A 82 75.43 -119.19 -43.86
C LEU A 82 76.14 -120.15 -42.91
N GLU A 83 75.40 -120.75 -41.97
CA GLU A 83 75.97 -121.70 -41.01
C GLU A 83 76.22 -123.05 -41.69
N VAL A 84 77.47 -123.50 -41.71
CA VAL A 84 77.85 -124.82 -42.24
C VAL A 84 78.10 -125.79 -41.10
N LYS A 85 77.32 -126.87 -41.07
CA LYS A 85 77.18 -127.76 -39.92
C LYS A 85 77.52 -129.20 -40.31
N GLU A 86 78.51 -129.78 -39.63
CA GLU A 86 78.77 -131.21 -39.73
C GLU A 86 77.70 -131.98 -38.95
N THR A 87 77.05 -132.91 -39.64
CA THR A 87 76.07 -133.87 -39.13
C THR A 87 76.70 -135.24 -39.00
N GLU A 88 76.10 -136.10 -38.18
CA GLU A 88 76.70 -137.36 -37.74
C GLU A 88 77.26 -138.20 -38.89
N THR A 89 78.49 -138.68 -38.70
CA THR A 89 79.21 -139.55 -39.65
C THR A 89 78.33 -140.70 -40.08
N LYS A 90 77.80 -140.63 -41.30
CA LYS A 90 76.95 -141.68 -41.85
C LYS A 90 77.77 -142.94 -41.96
N LYS A 91 77.04 -144.02 -41.81
CA LYS A 91 77.60 -145.34 -41.77
C LYS A 91 77.02 -146.03 -43.03
N GLN A 92 77.90 -146.35 -43.97
CA GLN A 92 77.62 -146.77 -45.36
C GLN A 92 77.86 -148.27 -45.57
N ASP A 93 77.26 -148.84 -46.60
CA ASP A 93 77.29 -150.29 -46.81
C ASP A 93 78.48 -150.74 -47.71
N SER A 94 79.13 -149.78 -48.38
CA SER A 94 80.42 -149.91 -49.08
C SER A 94 81.12 -148.55 -49.24
N GLU A 95 82.39 -148.54 -49.66
CA GLU A 95 83.12 -147.28 -49.95
C GLU A 95 82.54 -146.52 -51.15
N GLU A 96 81.96 -147.21 -52.15
CA GLU A 96 81.29 -146.55 -53.29
C GLU A 96 80.00 -145.82 -52.89
N ALA A 97 79.30 -146.31 -51.85
CA ALA A 97 78.12 -145.62 -51.32
C ALA A 97 78.49 -144.30 -50.62
N ALA A 98 79.65 -144.24 -49.97
CA ALA A 98 80.18 -143.02 -49.35
C ALA A 98 80.48 -141.92 -50.39
N VAL A 99 81.08 -142.27 -51.54
CA VAL A 99 81.43 -141.28 -52.58
C VAL A 99 80.19 -140.58 -53.13
N LYS A 100 79.12 -141.34 -53.46
CA LYS A 100 77.87 -140.76 -53.97
C LYS A 100 77.13 -139.90 -52.94
N ASP A 101 77.23 -140.24 -51.65
CA ASP A 101 76.67 -139.44 -50.58
C ASP A 101 77.33 -138.05 -50.51
N TYR A 102 78.65 -137.98 -50.64
CA TYR A 102 79.38 -136.72 -50.73
C TYR A 102 79.02 -135.89 -51.99
N GLU A 103 78.86 -136.51 -53.16
CA GLU A 103 78.43 -135.81 -54.40
C GLU A 103 77.03 -135.18 -54.27
N LYS A 104 76.10 -135.83 -53.56
CA LYS A 104 74.79 -135.26 -53.27
C LYS A 104 74.92 -134.00 -52.40
N GLN A 105 75.70 -134.08 -51.32
CA GLN A 105 75.91 -132.96 -50.40
C GLN A 105 76.42 -131.71 -51.13
N VAL A 106 77.44 -131.84 -52.00
CA VAL A 106 77.96 -130.72 -52.83
C VAL A 106 76.85 -129.99 -53.59
N THR A 107 75.90 -130.72 -54.15
CA THR A 107 74.81 -130.16 -54.97
C THR A 107 73.77 -129.44 -54.11
N GLU A 108 73.46 -129.99 -52.95
CA GLU A 108 72.44 -129.51 -52.00
C GLU A 108 72.92 -128.24 -51.27
N ILE A 109 74.20 -128.18 -50.91
CA ILE A 109 74.85 -127.00 -50.34
C ILE A 109 74.80 -125.82 -51.31
N ASN A 110 75.34 -125.99 -52.53
CA ASN A 110 75.50 -124.88 -53.49
C ASN A 110 74.17 -124.22 -53.89
N LYS A 111 73.06 -124.97 -53.93
CA LYS A 111 71.73 -124.40 -54.18
C LYS A 111 71.32 -123.41 -53.08
N THR A 112 71.52 -123.79 -51.83
CA THR A 112 71.12 -123.00 -50.65
C THR A 112 71.81 -121.63 -50.61
N VAL A 113 73.05 -121.55 -51.09
CA VAL A 113 73.81 -120.29 -51.22
C VAL A 113 73.19 -119.34 -52.26
N ALA A 114 72.70 -119.87 -53.38
CA ALA A 114 72.12 -119.07 -54.45
C ALA A 114 70.76 -118.47 -54.06
N ASP A 115 69.91 -119.26 -53.40
CA ASP A 115 68.56 -118.84 -53.01
C ASP A 115 68.61 -117.67 -52.00
N TYR A 116 69.52 -117.71 -51.00
CA TYR A 116 69.67 -116.64 -49.99
C TYR A 116 70.08 -115.28 -50.60
N LYS A 117 70.97 -115.27 -51.60
CA LYS A 117 71.42 -114.03 -52.25
C LYS A 117 70.29 -113.24 -52.91
N ALA A 118 69.34 -113.96 -53.53
CA ALA A 118 68.25 -113.33 -54.27
C ALA A 118 67.31 -112.54 -53.34
N GLU A 119 67.01 -113.07 -52.15
CA GLU A 119 66.07 -112.44 -51.22
C GLU A 119 66.68 -111.22 -50.49
N VAL A 120 67.97 -111.25 -50.16
CA VAL A 120 68.67 -110.09 -49.56
C VAL A 120 68.65 -108.88 -50.50
N ALA A 121 68.81 -109.08 -51.81
CA ALA A 121 68.77 -108.00 -52.79
C ALA A 121 67.37 -107.36 -52.87
N ALA A 122 66.31 -108.17 -52.93
CA ALA A 122 64.93 -107.68 -53.07
C ALA A 122 64.46 -106.83 -51.87
N ASN A 123 64.87 -107.17 -50.65
CA ASN A 123 64.48 -106.41 -49.45
C ASN A 123 65.17 -105.03 -49.35
N GLN A 124 66.27 -104.77 -50.07
CA GLN A 124 66.89 -103.44 -50.12
C GLN A 124 66.13 -102.47 -51.03
N GLU A 125 65.78 -102.91 -52.25
CA GLU A 125 65.15 -102.06 -53.27
C GLU A 125 63.77 -101.54 -52.84
N ALA A 126 63.03 -102.32 -52.06
CA ALA A 126 61.73 -101.91 -51.51
C ALA A 126 61.84 -100.72 -50.53
N TYR A 127 62.87 -100.71 -49.68
CA TYR A 127 63.04 -99.70 -48.62
C TYR A 127 63.33 -98.30 -49.17
N GLU A 128 64.24 -98.21 -50.14
CA GLU A 128 64.65 -96.92 -50.73
C GLU A 128 63.48 -96.22 -51.45
N LYS A 129 62.59 -97.01 -52.07
CA LYS A 129 61.40 -96.52 -52.75
C LYS A 129 60.36 -95.92 -51.79
N GLU A 130 60.13 -96.56 -50.64
CA GLU A 130 59.11 -96.10 -49.67
C GLU A 130 59.53 -94.78 -49.01
N LYS A 131 60.82 -94.62 -48.67
CA LYS A 131 61.32 -93.38 -48.02
C LYS A 131 61.13 -92.15 -48.92
N ALA A 132 61.43 -92.28 -50.22
CA ALA A 132 61.30 -91.19 -51.19
C ALA A 132 59.85 -90.65 -51.31
N GLU A 133 58.84 -91.49 -51.07
CA GLU A 133 57.43 -91.07 -51.11
C GLU A 133 56.99 -90.31 -49.84
N VAL A 134 57.64 -90.56 -48.70
CA VAL A 134 57.41 -89.82 -47.43
C VAL A 134 58.00 -88.42 -47.52
N ASP A 135 59.25 -88.29 -47.96
CA ASP A 135 59.95 -87.00 -48.08
C ASP A 135 59.18 -86.03 -49.02
N ALA A 136 58.64 -86.54 -50.12
CA ALA A 136 57.84 -85.76 -51.07
C ALA A 136 56.53 -85.21 -50.47
N LYS A 137 55.83 -85.99 -49.64
CA LYS A 137 54.58 -85.57 -48.99
C LYS A 137 54.81 -84.48 -47.95
N ASN A 138 55.88 -84.62 -47.16
CA ASN A 138 56.27 -83.62 -46.15
C ASN A 138 56.62 -82.27 -46.78
N ALA A 139 57.37 -82.27 -47.89
CA ALA A 139 57.71 -81.05 -48.62
C ALA A 139 56.47 -80.30 -49.15
N ALA A 140 55.47 -81.03 -49.66
CA ALA A 140 54.23 -80.46 -50.16
C ALA A 140 53.37 -79.81 -49.05
N ALA A 141 53.27 -80.45 -47.89
CA ALA A 141 52.52 -79.92 -46.74
C ALA A 141 53.10 -78.59 -46.25
N GLN A 142 54.42 -78.51 -46.06
CA GLN A 142 55.10 -77.30 -45.62
C GLN A 142 54.96 -76.14 -46.63
N ALA A 143 55.00 -76.43 -47.93
CA ALA A 143 54.83 -75.43 -48.98
C ALA A 143 53.44 -74.79 -48.98
N ASN A 144 52.38 -75.55 -48.69
CA ASN A 144 51.02 -75.01 -48.65
C ASN A 144 50.80 -74.11 -47.41
N TYR A 145 51.30 -74.51 -46.23
CA TYR A 145 51.23 -73.67 -45.03
C TYR A 145 51.89 -72.30 -45.22
N ASN A 146 53.09 -72.27 -45.81
CA ASN A 146 53.82 -71.03 -46.06
C ASN A 146 53.05 -70.09 -47.00
N LYS A 147 52.25 -70.63 -47.94
CA LYS A 147 51.40 -69.86 -48.84
C LYS A 147 50.17 -69.28 -48.14
N GLU A 148 49.51 -70.04 -47.28
CA GLU A 148 48.36 -69.57 -46.50
C GLU A 148 48.75 -68.50 -45.48
N LEU A 149 49.91 -68.66 -44.83
CA LEU A 149 50.45 -67.67 -43.90
C LEU A 149 50.78 -66.33 -44.59
N ALA A 150 51.24 -66.34 -45.84
CA ALA A 150 51.46 -65.12 -46.63
C ALA A 150 50.13 -64.36 -46.88
N VAL A 151 49.09 -65.08 -47.32
CA VAL A 151 47.75 -64.51 -47.55
C VAL A 151 47.11 -63.98 -46.26
N TYR A 152 47.37 -64.60 -45.11
CA TYR A 152 46.97 -64.07 -43.81
C TYR A 152 47.65 -62.72 -43.51
N ASN A 153 48.97 -62.61 -43.70
CA ASN A 153 49.72 -61.39 -43.43
C ASN A 153 49.29 -60.21 -44.34
N GLU A 154 48.98 -60.47 -45.61
CA GLU A 154 48.39 -59.46 -46.51
C GLU A 154 47.03 -58.97 -46.01
N LYS A 155 46.13 -59.88 -45.63
CA LYS A 155 44.81 -59.54 -45.07
C LYS A 155 44.91 -58.77 -43.76
N LEU A 156 45.83 -59.14 -42.88
CA LEU A 156 46.05 -58.45 -41.60
C LEU A 156 46.53 -57.01 -41.83
N THR A 157 47.42 -56.80 -42.82
CA THR A 157 47.90 -55.47 -43.20
C THR A 157 46.77 -54.60 -43.78
N ALA A 158 45.91 -55.18 -44.63
CA ALA A 158 44.74 -54.49 -45.16
C ALA A 158 43.73 -54.11 -44.05
N TYR A 159 43.42 -55.04 -43.14
CA TYR A 159 42.56 -54.82 -41.98
C TYR A 159 43.06 -53.68 -41.09
N GLN A 160 44.35 -53.67 -40.72
CA GLN A 160 44.93 -52.62 -39.88
C GLN A 160 44.84 -51.24 -40.52
N LYS A 161 45.01 -51.15 -41.85
CA LYS A 161 44.83 -49.90 -42.60
C LYS A 161 43.37 -49.44 -42.58
N GLU A 162 42.42 -50.29 -42.97
CA GLU A 162 40.99 -49.94 -43.03
C GLU A 162 40.43 -49.58 -41.66
N LEU A 163 40.83 -50.31 -40.61
CA LEU A 163 40.47 -50.01 -39.22
C LEU A 163 40.96 -48.61 -38.80
N THR A 164 42.18 -48.24 -39.18
CA THR A 164 42.75 -46.91 -38.89
C THR A 164 41.99 -45.80 -39.61
N GLU A 165 41.71 -45.98 -40.91
CA GLU A 165 40.95 -45.03 -41.72
C GLU A 165 39.51 -44.84 -41.20
N LYS A 166 38.80 -45.94 -40.90
CA LYS A 166 37.42 -45.91 -40.35
C LYS A 166 37.35 -45.34 -38.93
N THR A 167 38.36 -45.58 -38.09
CA THR A 167 38.42 -45.01 -36.73
C THR A 167 38.62 -43.48 -36.79
N ALA A 168 39.46 -42.99 -37.71
CA ALA A 168 39.63 -41.55 -37.93
C ALA A 168 38.34 -40.90 -38.47
N GLU A 169 37.68 -41.52 -39.44
CA GLU A 169 36.40 -41.06 -40.00
C GLU A 169 35.30 -40.97 -38.94
N LYS A 170 35.12 -42.03 -38.12
CA LYS A 170 34.20 -42.04 -36.98
C LYS A 170 34.45 -40.87 -36.03
N THR A 171 35.72 -40.67 -35.63
CA THR A 171 36.12 -39.59 -34.71
C THR A 171 35.80 -38.20 -35.28
N ALA A 172 35.98 -38.00 -36.59
CA ALA A 172 35.66 -36.73 -37.25
C ALA A 172 34.15 -36.46 -37.31
N VAL A 173 33.33 -37.48 -37.58
CA VAL A 173 31.86 -37.37 -37.59
C VAL A 173 31.31 -37.05 -36.20
N GLU A 174 31.77 -37.76 -35.16
CA GLU A 174 31.34 -37.52 -33.78
C GLU A 174 31.69 -36.09 -33.31
N LYS A 175 32.88 -35.60 -33.66
CA LYS A 175 33.29 -34.21 -33.37
C LYS A 175 32.44 -33.17 -34.11
N SER A 176 32.13 -33.41 -35.39
CA SER A 176 31.31 -32.48 -36.20
C SER A 176 29.88 -32.36 -35.69
N ASN A 177 29.30 -33.45 -35.18
CA ASN A 177 27.94 -33.43 -34.63
C ASN A 177 27.89 -32.67 -33.28
N GLU A 178 28.90 -32.83 -32.43
CA GLU A 178 29.00 -32.11 -31.16
C GLU A 178 29.23 -30.61 -31.35
N GLU A 179 30.06 -30.19 -32.31
CA GLU A 179 30.28 -28.78 -32.65
C GLU A 179 28.99 -28.08 -33.12
N ALA A 180 28.15 -28.79 -33.88
CA ALA A 180 26.83 -28.30 -34.29
C ALA A 180 25.87 -28.15 -33.08
N ARG A 181 25.82 -29.16 -32.19
CA ARG A 181 24.99 -29.16 -30.97
C ARG A 181 25.34 -27.98 -30.06
N VAL A 182 26.63 -27.81 -29.74
CA VAL A 182 27.12 -26.71 -28.88
C VAL A 182 26.83 -25.34 -29.49
N THR A 183 26.92 -25.19 -30.81
CA THR A 183 26.59 -23.94 -31.51
C THR A 183 25.11 -23.59 -31.38
N TYR A 184 24.20 -24.56 -31.58
CA TYR A 184 22.76 -24.37 -31.43
C TYR A 184 22.36 -24.06 -29.97
N GLU A 185 22.89 -24.79 -29.00
CA GLU A 185 22.61 -24.58 -27.57
C GLU A 185 23.05 -23.19 -27.10
N LYS A 186 24.21 -22.70 -27.57
CA LYS A 186 24.66 -21.34 -27.32
C LYS A 186 23.71 -20.30 -27.93
N ALA A 187 23.33 -20.45 -29.20
CA ALA A 187 22.41 -19.51 -29.86
C ALA A 187 21.03 -19.46 -29.18
N LEU A 188 20.53 -20.61 -28.71
CA LEU A 188 19.28 -20.72 -27.96
C LEU A 188 19.38 -20.06 -26.57
N ALA A 189 20.51 -20.19 -25.88
CA ALA A 189 20.76 -19.50 -24.61
C ALA A 189 20.85 -17.98 -24.78
N GLU A 190 21.49 -17.49 -25.84
CA GLU A 190 21.54 -16.06 -26.17
C GLU A 190 20.14 -15.52 -26.52
N TYR A 191 19.35 -16.25 -27.33
CA TYR A 191 17.97 -15.89 -27.65
C TYR A 191 17.06 -15.84 -26.42
N ASN A 192 17.09 -16.86 -25.56
CA ASN A 192 16.28 -16.90 -24.34
C ASN A 192 16.65 -15.77 -23.37
N THR A 193 17.92 -15.39 -23.30
CA THR A 193 18.41 -14.25 -22.52
C THR A 193 17.88 -12.92 -23.06
N ALA A 194 17.93 -12.72 -24.38
CA ALA A 194 17.39 -11.53 -25.04
C ALA A 194 15.86 -11.41 -24.89
N LEU A 195 15.13 -12.53 -25.01
CA LEU A 195 13.68 -12.58 -24.81
C LEU A 195 13.28 -12.27 -23.36
N ALA A 196 14.05 -12.75 -22.38
CA ALA A 196 13.83 -12.41 -20.97
C ALA A 196 14.04 -10.90 -20.72
N ALA A 197 15.08 -10.30 -21.29
CA ALA A 197 15.32 -8.85 -21.20
C ALA A 197 14.21 -8.03 -21.85
N TYR A 198 13.77 -8.40 -23.06
CA TYR A 198 12.65 -7.75 -23.77
C TYR A 198 11.35 -7.78 -22.97
N ASN A 199 11.00 -8.96 -22.42
CA ASN A 199 9.79 -9.12 -21.60
C ASN A 199 9.88 -8.30 -20.29
N ALA A 200 11.07 -8.17 -19.70
CA ALA A 200 11.29 -7.30 -18.55
C ALA A 200 11.13 -5.82 -18.89
N SER A 201 11.69 -5.34 -20.02
CA SER A 201 11.53 -3.96 -20.49
C SER A 201 10.07 -3.61 -20.81
N LEU A 202 9.32 -4.51 -21.46
CA LEU A 202 7.88 -4.30 -21.70
C LEU A 202 7.10 -4.19 -20.40
N LYS A 203 7.36 -5.09 -19.43
CA LYS A 203 6.71 -5.05 -18.12
C LYS A 203 7.03 -3.75 -17.38
N ALA A 204 8.29 -3.34 -17.33
CA ALA A 204 8.71 -2.10 -16.68
C ALA A 204 8.04 -0.86 -17.30
N ASN A 205 7.94 -0.79 -18.64
CA ASN A 205 7.26 0.30 -19.34
C ASN A 205 5.74 0.31 -19.09
N GLN A 206 5.10 -0.86 -18.93
CA GLN A 206 3.69 -0.95 -18.54
C GLN A 206 3.47 -0.47 -17.09
N GLU A 207 4.31 -0.92 -16.15
CA GLU A 207 4.25 -0.50 -14.75
C GLU A 207 4.51 1.01 -14.59
N ALA A 208 5.47 1.57 -15.33
CA ALA A 208 5.73 3.01 -15.37
C ALA A 208 4.57 3.83 -15.98
N THR A 209 3.89 3.29 -17.00
CA THR A 209 2.75 3.97 -17.65
C THR A 209 1.54 4.04 -16.73
N GLU A 210 1.17 2.94 -16.07
CA GLU A 210 0.03 2.94 -15.14
C GLU A 210 0.36 3.73 -13.86
N SER A 211 1.62 3.69 -13.38
CA SER A 211 2.08 4.54 -12.29
C SER A 211 1.98 6.04 -12.62
N ASN A 212 2.34 6.45 -13.84
CA ASN A 212 2.21 7.85 -14.27
C ASN A 212 0.74 8.29 -14.37
N LYS A 213 -0.15 7.42 -14.87
CA LYS A 213 -1.60 7.65 -14.93
C LYS A 213 -2.22 7.80 -13.52
N LEU A 214 -1.83 6.96 -12.57
CA LEU A 214 -2.25 7.09 -11.17
C LEU A 214 -1.74 8.38 -10.52
N ALA A 215 -0.47 8.74 -10.74
CA ALA A 215 0.11 9.98 -10.21
C ALA A 215 -0.54 11.24 -10.81
N GLN A 216 -0.96 11.21 -12.07
CA GLN A 216 -1.72 12.30 -12.68
C GLN A 216 -3.11 12.45 -12.05
N ALA A 217 -3.86 11.36 -11.89
CA ALA A 217 -5.17 11.39 -11.23
C ALA A 217 -5.08 11.87 -9.76
N GLU A 218 -4.04 11.47 -9.04
CA GLU A 218 -3.77 11.94 -7.67
C GLU A 218 -3.43 13.45 -7.63
N TYR A 219 -2.70 13.96 -8.63
CA TYR A 219 -2.43 15.39 -8.77
C TYR A 219 -3.69 16.20 -9.09
N GLU A 220 -4.53 15.73 -10.01
CA GLU A 220 -5.78 16.40 -10.39
C GLU A 220 -6.78 16.45 -9.22
N ALA A 221 -6.88 15.37 -8.43
CA ALA A 221 -7.66 15.36 -7.19
C ALA A 221 -7.15 16.38 -6.15
N LYS A 222 -5.83 16.43 -5.92
CA LYS A 222 -5.21 17.42 -5.01
C LYS A 222 -5.34 18.86 -5.52
N LEU A 223 -5.41 19.07 -6.83
CA LEU A 223 -5.61 20.39 -7.43
C LEU A 223 -7.05 20.89 -7.24
N ALA A 224 -8.05 20.00 -7.33
CA ALA A 224 -9.43 20.31 -6.98
C ALA A 224 -9.59 20.61 -5.47
N GLU A 225 -8.95 19.81 -4.61
CA GLU A 225 -8.91 20.05 -3.17
C GLU A 225 -8.24 21.40 -2.84
N TYR A 226 -7.15 21.75 -3.53
CA TYR A 226 -6.49 23.05 -3.43
C TYR A 226 -7.38 24.20 -3.90
N LYS A 227 -8.06 24.11 -5.06
CA LYS A 227 -9.01 25.15 -5.52
C LYS A 227 -10.07 25.45 -4.45
N ASN A 228 -10.64 24.41 -3.83
CA ASN A 228 -11.63 24.56 -2.76
C ASN A 228 -11.04 25.17 -1.48
N LYS A 229 -9.86 24.70 -1.03
CA LYS A 229 -9.16 25.25 0.13
C LYS A 229 -8.73 26.71 -0.06
N LYS A 230 -8.37 27.11 -1.29
CA LYS A 230 -7.99 28.49 -1.62
C LYS A 230 -9.19 29.43 -1.53
N ALA A 231 -10.33 29.06 -2.09
CA ALA A 231 -11.57 29.83 -1.96
C ALA A 231 -12.00 30.02 -0.48
N ALA A 232 -11.91 28.97 0.34
CA ALA A 232 -12.19 29.06 1.78
C ALA A 232 -11.16 29.92 2.53
N TYR A 233 -9.89 29.88 2.14
CA TYR A 233 -8.86 30.78 2.67
C TYR A 233 -9.12 32.25 2.30
N ASP A 234 -9.54 32.53 1.07
CA ASP A 234 -9.81 33.91 0.61
C ASP A 234 -11.01 34.53 1.34
N GLU A 235 -12.05 33.72 1.62
CA GLU A 235 -13.19 34.11 2.46
C GLU A 235 -12.78 34.33 3.93
N ALA A 236 -12.00 33.41 4.51
CA ALA A 236 -11.45 33.58 5.86
C ALA A 236 -10.49 34.76 5.98
N GLN A 237 -9.75 35.11 4.92
CA GLN A 237 -8.85 36.27 4.90
C GLN A 237 -9.63 37.58 4.92
N ALA A 238 -10.78 37.65 4.24
CA ALA A 238 -11.67 38.81 4.31
C ALA A 238 -12.25 38.99 5.73
N ALA A 239 -12.76 37.91 6.34
CA ALA A 239 -13.25 37.92 7.72
C ALA A 239 -12.16 38.37 8.72
N TYR A 240 -10.96 37.77 8.65
CA TYR A 240 -9.82 38.13 9.49
C TYR A 240 -9.45 39.62 9.42
N LEU A 241 -9.52 40.26 8.25
CA LEU A 241 -9.21 41.69 8.13
C LEU A 241 -10.26 42.58 8.82
N ILE A 242 -11.54 42.19 8.77
CA ILE A 242 -12.64 42.86 9.47
C ILE A 242 -12.48 42.65 10.99
N GLU A 243 -12.27 41.41 11.44
CA GLU A 243 -11.98 41.08 12.84
C GLU A 243 -10.77 41.85 13.38
N LEU A 244 -9.70 41.99 12.60
CA LEU A 244 -8.49 42.70 12.99
C LEU A 244 -8.72 44.22 13.12
N GLU A 245 -9.47 44.85 12.22
CA GLU A 245 -9.83 46.27 12.37
C GLU A 245 -10.69 46.49 13.62
N ILE A 246 -11.65 45.59 13.86
CA ILE A 246 -12.50 45.58 15.04
C ILE A 246 -11.68 45.36 16.32
N TYR A 247 -10.73 44.42 16.32
CA TYR A 247 -9.82 44.17 17.45
C TYR A 247 -8.95 45.38 17.77
N ASN A 248 -8.35 46.02 16.76
CA ASN A 248 -7.52 47.21 16.97
C ASN A 248 -8.33 48.39 17.56
N LYS A 249 -9.57 48.59 17.10
CA LYS A 249 -10.51 49.56 17.71
C LYS A 249 -10.79 49.24 19.17
N LYS A 250 -11.15 47.98 19.49
CA LYS A 250 -11.41 47.52 20.86
C LYS A 250 -10.20 47.67 21.77
N LYS A 251 -8.99 47.33 21.28
CA LYS A 251 -7.76 47.43 22.06
C LYS A 251 -7.40 48.88 22.36
N ALA A 252 -7.46 49.77 21.37
CA ALA A 252 -7.28 51.21 21.59
C ALA A 252 -8.27 51.73 22.64
N GLN A 253 -9.55 51.34 22.53
CA GLN A 253 -10.59 51.75 23.48
C GLN A 253 -10.44 51.14 24.86
N TYR A 254 -9.92 49.92 25.00
CA TYR A 254 -9.57 49.33 26.29
C TYR A 254 -8.39 50.04 26.94
N ASP A 255 -7.31 50.31 26.18
CA ASP A 255 -6.14 51.02 26.70
C ASP A 255 -6.50 52.47 27.08
N ASP A 256 -7.20 53.21 26.21
CA ASP A 256 -7.72 54.56 26.49
C ASP A 256 -8.68 54.55 27.70
N ALA A 257 -9.57 53.55 27.80
CA ALA A 257 -10.50 53.44 28.91
C ALA A 257 -9.80 53.13 30.24
N LYS A 258 -8.81 52.27 30.20
CA LYS A 258 -7.97 51.88 31.35
C LYS A 258 -7.18 53.08 31.84
N ASP A 259 -6.59 53.86 30.94
CA ASP A 259 -5.90 55.09 31.30
C ASP A 259 -6.85 56.20 31.75
N ALA A 260 -8.04 56.33 31.16
CA ALA A 260 -9.08 57.24 31.62
C ALA A 260 -9.66 56.83 33.00
N PHE A 261 -9.77 55.53 33.29
CA PHE A 261 -10.16 55.01 34.61
C PHE A 261 -9.06 55.25 35.65
N ASN A 262 -7.80 54.90 35.33
CA ASN A 262 -6.63 55.19 36.16
C ASN A 262 -6.53 56.70 36.46
N LYS A 263 -6.75 57.54 35.44
CA LYS A 263 -6.78 58.99 35.54
C LYS A 263 -7.96 59.48 36.38
N MET A 264 -9.17 58.93 36.21
CA MET A 264 -10.32 59.24 37.06
C MET A 264 -10.01 58.93 38.54
N VAL A 265 -9.42 57.77 38.83
CA VAL A 265 -9.01 57.38 40.19
C VAL A 265 -7.93 58.31 40.76
N ALA A 266 -7.02 58.81 39.93
CA ALA A 266 -5.99 59.78 40.32
C ALA A 266 -6.55 61.20 40.54
N GLU A 267 -7.22 61.77 39.53
CA GLU A 267 -7.77 63.15 39.54
C GLU A 267 -8.87 63.34 40.58
N ARG A 268 -9.69 62.31 40.86
CA ARG A 268 -10.68 62.32 41.95
C ARG A 268 -10.06 62.14 43.34
N GLY A 269 -8.75 62.37 43.51
CA GLY A 269 -8.10 62.62 44.79
C GLY A 269 -7.21 61.51 45.35
N GLY A 270 -6.86 60.49 44.56
CA GLY A 270 -5.86 59.48 44.94
C GLY A 270 -6.24 58.56 46.12
N ASN A 271 -7.50 58.54 46.53
CA ASN A 271 -8.04 57.57 47.49
C ASN A 271 -9.07 56.65 46.82
N PRO A 272 -8.65 55.47 46.31
CA PRO A 272 -9.55 54.48 45.72
C PRO A 272 -10.72 54.07 46.64
N ALA A 273 -10.61 54.24 47.96
CA ALA A 273 -11.68 53.87 48.90
C ALA A 273 -12.99 54.67 48.73
N LYS A 274 -13.00 55.82 48.03
CA LYS A 274 -14.26 56.51 47.70
C LYS A 274 -15.05 55.78 46.58
N TYR A 275 -14.35 55.17 45.63
CA TYR A 275 -14.95 54.42 44.51
C TYR A 275 -14.81 52.90 44.67
N LYS A 276 -14.38 52.46 45.85
CA LYS A 276 -14.54 51.08 46.30
C LYS A 276 -16.04 50.83 46.40
N GLN A 277 -16.51 49.88 45.60
CA GLN A 277 -17.85 49.31 45.74
C GLN A 277 -18.04 48.78 47.17
N ASP A 278 -19.07 49.28 47.85
CA ASP A 278 -19.52 48.74 49.14
C ASP A 278 -20.70 47.79 48.97
N LEU A 279 -21.50 47.92 47.91
CA LEU A 279 -22.67 47.06 47.63
C LEU A 279 -22.29 45.88 46.72
N THR A 280 -22.48 44.65 47.21
CA THR A 280 -22.52 43.46 46.35
C THR A 280 -23.98 43.07 46.16
N PHE A 281 -24.52 43.35 44.98
CA PHE A 281 -25.91 43.07 44.62
C PHE A 281 -25.98 42.71 43.14
N LEU A 282 -25.70 41.45 42.86
CA LEU A 282 -25.66 40.83 41.54
C LEU A 282 -26.80 39.82 41.43
N SER A 283 -27.13 39.41 40.20
CA SER A 283 -28.06 38.30 39.97
C SER A 283 -27.49 37.00 40.56
N GLU A 284 -28.36 36.13 41.09
CA GLU A 284 -27.91 34.89 41.73
C GLU A 284 -27.35 33.89 40.71
N GLU A 285 -26.03 33.66 40.79
CA GLU A 285 -25.42 32.50 40.17
C GLU A 285 -25.96 31.21 40.82
N LEU A 286 -26.68 30.41 40.01
CA LEU A 286 -27.18 29.08 40.37
C LEU A 286 -26.34 28.01 39.69
N ALA A 287 -26.07 26.89 40.37
CA ALA A 287 -25.46 25.72 39.74
C ALA A 287 -26.47 24.95 38.87
N ASP A 288 -25.97 24.14 37.92
CA ASP A 288 -26.82 23.32 37.05
C ASP A 288 -27.80 22.43 37.85
N GLY A 289 -29.09 22.73 37.72
CA GLY A 289 -30.17 22.01 38.41
C GLY A 289 -30.58 22.58 39.77
N GLU A 290 -29.94 23.65 40.27
CA GLU A 290 -30.46 24.41 41.40
C GLU A 290 -31.59 25.37 40.97
N THR A 291 -32.56 25.56 41.86
CA THR A 291 -33.58 26.62 41.77
C THR A 291 -33.20 27.75 42.73
N THR A 292 -33.42 29.01 42.33
CA THR A 292 -33.22 30.14 43.27
C THR A 292 -34.07 29.98 44.53
N LYS A 293 -33.54 30.50 45.63
CA LYS A 293 -34.21 30.57 46.94
C LYS A 293 -34.91 31.91 47.13
N ILE A 294 -34.76 32.84 46.17
CA ILE A 294 -35.44 34.13 46.20
C ILE A 294 -36.94 33.91 46.03
N THR A 295 -37.72 34.62 46.84
CA THR A 295 -39.15 34.78 46.64
C THR A 295 -39.54 36.24 46.72
N HIS A 296 -40.52 36.65 45.90
CA HIS A 296 -41.04 38.03 45.89
C HIS A 296 -42.51 38.08 46.34
N GLN A 297 -42.90 39.20 46.94
CA GLN A 297 -44.29 39.49 47.27
C GLN A 297 -44.62 40.91 46.80
N THR A 298 -45.53 41.01 45.84
CA THR A 298 -46.10 42.29 45.39
C THR A 298 -47.25 42.72 46.30
N THR A 299 -47.34 44.00 46.59
CA THR A 299 -48.47 44.64 47.29
C THR A 299 -48.85 45.96 46.61
N GLY A 300 -50.11 46.38 46.71
CA GLY A 300 -50.63 47.57 46.00
C GLY A 300 -51.15 47.26 44.59
N LEU A 301 -50.53 46.33 43.86
CA LEU A 301 -51.00 45.87 42.55
C LEU A 301 -52.35 45.12 42.67
N THR A 302 -53.35 45.55 41.90
CA THR A 302 -54.73 45.03 41.98
C THR A 302 -55.21 44.25 40.74
N THR A 303 -54.42 44.24 39.66
CA THR A 303 -54.78 43.57 38.40
C THR A 303 -53.55 42.87 37.81
N TYR A 304 -53.74 41.60 37.44
CA TYR A 304 -52.71 40.69 36.97
C TYR A 304 -53.17 40.06 35.66
N LEU A 305 -52.24 39.66 34.79
CA LEU A 305 -52.58 38.85 33.61
C LEU A 305 -52.82 37.40 34.02
N THR A 306 -53.88 36.78 33.51
CA THR A 306 -54.06 35.32 33.54
C THR A 306 -52.95 34.65 32.72
N LYS A 307 -52.61 33.39 33.00
CA LYS A 307 -51.53 32.71 32.25
C LYS A 307 -51.94 32.45 30.79
N GLU A 308 -53.23 32.30 30.56
CA GLU A 308 -53.89 32.26 29.26
C GLU A 308 -53.79 33.62 28.55
N GLY A 309 -54.08 34.72 29.24
CA GLY A 309 -53.96 36.08 28.72
C GLY A 309 -52.52 36.46 28.38
N GLN A 310 -51.57 36.12 29.25
CA GLN A 310 -50.13 36.25 29.02
C GLN A 310 -49.72 35.50 27.75
N SER A 311 -50.13 34.23 27.61
CA SER A 311 -49.86 33.42 26.43
C SER A 311 -50.49 34.01 25.16
N ARG A 312 -51.68 34.59 25.26
CA ARG A 312 -52.41 35.21 24.14
C ARG A 312 -51.76 36.51 23.67
N MET A 313 -51.29 37.34 24.60
CA MET A 313 -50.63 38.63 24.34
C MET A 313 -49.22 38.44 23.76
N TYR A 314 -48.49 37.41 24.20
CA TYR A 314 -47.16 37.08 23.67
C TYR A 314 -47.21 36.55 22.21
N GLY A 315 -48.33 35.95 21.80
CA GLY A 315 -48.69 35.73 20.40
C GLY A 315 -47.73 34.82 19.61
N ASP A 316 -47.09 35.38 18.59
CA ASP A 316 -46.12 34.70 17.72
C ASP A 316 -44.66 34.80 18.22
N GLY A 317 -44.44 35.44 19.38
CA GLY A 317 -43.18 35.38 20.11
C GLY A 317 -42.36 36.67 20.14
N LYS A 318 -42.83 37.78 19.54
CA LYS A 318 -42.14 39.07 19.61
C LYS A 318 -42.45 39.80 20.91
N ALA A 319 -41.42 40.14 21.69
CA ALA A 319 -41.55 40.76 23.01
C ALA A 319 -42.42 42.02 23.04
N THR A 320 -42.31 42.92 22.06
CA THR A 320 -43.11 44.16 21.99
C THR A 320 -44.62 43.94 21.96
N LYS A 321 -45.11 42.86 21.33
CA LYS A 321 -46.55 42.54 21.24
C LYS A 321 -47.19 42.27 22.60
N MET A 322 -46.41 41.68 23.51
CA MET A 322 -46.83 41.42 24.89
C MET A 322 -47.27 42.69 25.63
N TYR A 323 -46.71 43.84 25.24
CA TYR A 323 -46.94 45.14 25.84
C TYR A 323 -47.86 46.04 25.00
N GLU A 324 -48.46 45.52 23.92
CA GLU A 324 -49.50 46.25 23.17
C GLU A 324 -50.84 46.27 23.94
N THR A 325 -50.92 47.08 24.99
CA THR A 325 -52.08 47.24 25.88
C THR A 325 -53.40 47.53 25.17
N LYS A 326 -53.37 48.15 23.97
CA LYS A 326 -54.54 48.31 23.08
C LYS A 326 -55.21 46.98 22.67
N ASN A 327 -54.49 45.86 22.76
CA ASN A 327 -54.95 44.51 22.41
C ASN A 327 -55.49 43.71 23.61
N LEU A 328 -55.48 44.28 24.84
CA LEU A 328 -56.00 43.62 26.05
C LEU A 328 -57.52 43.43 26.02
N GLN A 329 -58.00 42.35 26.62
CA GLN A 329 -59.39 41.95 26.74
C GLN A 329 -59.72 41.65 28.20
N ASP A 330 -60.99 41.81 28.60
CA ASP A 330 -61.43 41.57 29.99
C ASP A 330 -61.18 40.12 30.47
N SER A 331 -61.01 39.17 29.55
CA SER A 331 -60.66 37.76 29.83
C SER A 331 -59.18 37.52 30.13
N ASP A 332 -58.29 38.46 29.80
CA ASP A 332 -56.85 38.33 30.05
C ASP A 332 -56.46 38.73 31.47
N VAL A 333 -57.38 39.33 32.24
CA VAL A 333 -57.08 39.97 33.52
C VAL A 333 -57.81 39.34 34.70
N THR A 334 -57.17 39.35 35.86
CA THR A 334 -57.67 38.83 37.14
C THR A 334 -57.26 39.75 38.27
N THR A 335 -58.11 39.84 39.31
CA THR A 335 -57.79 40.56 40.57
C THR A 335 -57.09 39.68 41.60
N THR A 336 -57.10 38.35 41.40
CA THR A 336 -56.30 37.39 42.16
C THR A 336 -55.04 37.09 41.38
N ASN A 337 -53.87 37.31 41.98
CA ASN A 337 -52.57 36.99 41.39
C ASN A 337 -52.50 35.47 41.05
N PRO A 338 -52.31 35.08 39.78
CA PRO A 338 -52.22 33.68 39.37
C PRO A 338 -50.77 33.13 39.39
N TYR A 339 -49.78 33.96 39.73
CA TYR A 339 -48.37 33.61 39.80
C TYR A 339 -47.96 33.22 41.22
N ALA A 340 -47.10 32.21 41.34
CA ALA A 340 -46.41 31.89 42.58
C ALA A 340 -45.36 32.95 42.92
N ASN A 341 -45.00 33.05 44.21
CA ASN A 341 -43.96 33.96 44.71
C ASN A 341 -42.52 33.63 44.27
N ASN A 342 -42.37 32.73 43.29
CA ASN A 342 -41.10 32.30 42.71
C ASN A 342 -41.21 31.99 41.20
N GLU A 343 -42.21 32.54 40.51
CA GLU A 343 -42.26 32.60 39.04
C GLU A 343 -42.54 34.04 38.58
N ILE A 344 -42.11 34.38 37.36
CA ILE A 344 -42.24 35.74 36.80
C ILE A 344 -43.71 36.19 36.83
N GLU A 345 -43.96 37.28 37.54
CA GLU A 345 -45.30 37.83 37.76
C GLU A 345 -45.63 38.89 36.72
N TRP A 346 -46.87 38.86 36.20
CA TRP A 346 -47.34 39.79 35.18
C TRP A 346 -48.50 40.64 35.69
N GLY A 347 -48.24 41.93 35.86
CA GLY A 347 -49.20 42.94 36.31
C GLY A 347 -49.77 43.79 35.18
N VAL A 348 -50.96 44.32 35.38
CA VAL A 348 -51.53 45.41 34.57
C VAL A 348 -51.63 46.64 35.47
N VAL A 349 -50.95 47.71 35.07
CA VAL A 349 -50.81 48.97 35.82
C VAL A 349 -51.44 50.13 35.06
N LYS A 350 -51.57 51.28 35.72
CA LYS A 350 -51.96 52.57 35.14
C LYS A 350 -51.10 53.72 35.63
N VAL A 351 -51.09 54.81 34.89
CA VAL A 351 -50.50 56.08 35.35
C VAL A 351 -51.12 56.50 36.69
N GLY A 352 -50.27 56.71 37.70
CA GLY A 352 -50.63 57.01 39.08
C GLY A 352 -50.67 55.80 40.02
N ASP A 353 -50.57 54.56 39.53
CA ASP A 353 -50.50 53.38 40.38
C ASP A 353 -49.17 53.33 41.16
N LYS A 354 -49.24 52.85 42.40
CA LYS A 354 -48.08 52.57 43.26
C LYS A 354 -48.14 51.16 43.81
N PHE A 355 -47.02 50.45 43.78
CA PHE A 355 -46.92 49.07 44.27
C PHE A 355 -45.51 48.75 44.79
N ASP A 356 -45.45 47.98 45.86
CA ASP A 356 -44.20 47.57 46.52
C ASP A 356 -43.95 46.10 46.21
N VAL A 357 -42.77 45.77 45.67
CA VAL A 357 -42.31 44.38 45.49
C VAL A 357 -41.21 44.07 46.50
N THR A 358 -41.51 43.15 47.44
CA THR A 358 -40.62 42.74 48.52
C THR A 358 -39.98 41.40 48.20
N TYR A 359 -38.65 41.38 48.08
CA TYR A 359 -37.84 40.19 47.79
C TYR A 359 -37.14 39.68 49.05
N THR A 360 -37.16 38.36 49.27
CA THR A 360 -36.48 37.68 50.39
C THR A 360 -35.80 36.41 49.91
N GLY A 361 -34.92 35.81 50.73
CA GLY A 361 -34.24 34.55 50.39
C GLY A 361 -32.90 34.72 49.66
N LEU A 362 -32.50 35.97 49.40
CA LEU A 362 -31.23 36.38 48.82
C LEU A 362 -30.04 35.67 49.50
N THR A 363 -29.16 35.06 48.70
CA THR A 363 -28.03 34.28 49.18
C THR A 363 -26.70 35.02 49.15
N GLN A 364 -26.48 35.84 48.11
CA GLN A 364 -25.19 36.49 47.81
C GLN A 364 -25.14 38.00 48.16
N ALA A 365 -26.31 38.63 48.31
CA ALA A 365 -26.42 40.08 48.48
C ALA A 365 -25.86 40.57 49.83
N LYS A 366 -25.04 41.62 49.81
CA LYS A 366 -24.42 42.22 51.00
C LYS A 366 -23.96 43.66 50.80
N ILE A 367 -23.73 44.37 51.89
CA ILE A 367 -23.09 45.69 51.91
C ILE A 367 -21.94 45.71 52.93
N VAL A 368 -20.88 46.45 52.62
CA VAL A 368 -19.65 46.53 53.42
C VAL A 368 -19.42 47.97 53.90
N LYS A 369 -18.78 48.15 55.06
CA LYS A 369 -18.26 49.44 55.53
C LYS A 369 -16.94 49.24 56.26
N GLY A 370 -15.83 49.50 55.56
CA GLY A 370 -14.49 49.21 56.09
C GLY A 370 -14.26 47.71 56.26
N SER A 371 -14.37 47.21 57.49
CA SER A 371 -14.30 45.79 57.84
C SER A 371 -15.62 45.21 58.38
N GLU A 372 -16.68 46.01 58.48
CA GLU A 372 -18.03 45.53 58.79
C GLU A 372 -18.68 45.02 57.50
N GLU A 373 -19.17 43.78 57.51
CA GLU A 373 -19.94 43.19 56.40
C GLU A 373 -21.33 42.84 56.91
N LYS A 374 -22.37 43.38 56.24
CA LYS A 374 -23.77 43.08 56.51
C LYS A 374 -24.38 42.35 55.32
N ARG A 375 -24.98 41.19 55.57
CA ARG A 375 -25.83 40.50 54.58
C ARG A 375 -27.09 41.34 54.33
N ILE A 376 -27.51 41.43 53.07
CA ILE A 376 -28.82 41.94 52.68
C ILE A 376 -29.77 40.74 52.63
N ALA A 377 -30.74 40.69 53.54
CA ALA A 377 -31.68 39.59 53.67
C ALA A 377 -33.00 39.84 52.90
N LYS A 378 -33.36 41.12 52.73
CA LYS A 378 -34.57 41.59 52.05
C LYS A 378 -34.27 42.84 51.22
N VAL A 379 -34.89 42.94 50.05
CA VAL A 379 -34.93 44.13 49.19
C VAL A 379 -36.39 44.52 48.99
N VAL A 380 -36.70 45.81 49.03
CA VAL A 380 -38.01 46.34 48.63
C VAL A 380 -37.81 47.37 47.53
N TYR A 381 -38.52 47.20 46.43
CA TYR A 381 -38.69 48.23 45.41
C TYR A 381 -40.10 48.80 45.50
N LYS A 382 -40.21 50.12 45.64
CA LYS A 382 -41.50 50.84 45.65
C LYS A 382 -41.64 51.58 44.34
N TYR A 383 -42.56 51.13 43.51
CA TYR A 383 -42.76 51.64 42.16
C TYR A 383 -43.87 52.70 42.14
N GLU A 384 -43.68 53.76 41.36
CA GLU A 384 -44.71 54.74 40.99
C GLU A 384 -44.73 54.91 39.47
N VAL A 385 -45.84 54.56 38.84
CA VAL A 385 -46.00 54.67 37.38
C VAL A 385 -46.36 56.12 37.03
N LYS A 386 -45.36 56.92 36.63
CA LYS A 386 -45.51 58.38 36.42
C LYS A 386 -46.00 58.75 35.02
N SER A 387 -45.64 57.98 34.00
CA SER A 387 -46.09 58.20 32.61
C SER A 387 -46.12 56.92 31.80
N LEU A 388 -47.03 56.87 30.82
CA LEU A 388 -47.17 55.80 29.84
C LEU A 388 -47.66 56.39 28.50
N PRO A 389 -47.27 55.81 27.35
CA PRO A 389 -47.64 56.30 26.02
C PRO A 389 -49.08 55.95 25.59
N SER A 390 -49.78 55.05 26.27
CA SER A 390 -51.12 54.61 25.88
C SER A 390 -52.19 55.67 26.10
N SER A 391 -53.16 55.71 25.19
CA SER A 391 -54.28 56.64 25.20
C SER A 391 -55.27 56.41 26.35
N ASP A 392 -55.30 55.19 26.91
CA ASP A 392 -56.07 54.82 28.09
C ASP A 392 -55.25 54.79 29.39
N GLY A 393 -53.96 55.11 29.31
CA GLY A 393 -53.03 55.15 30.44
C GLY A 393 -52.73 53.81 31.10
N LYS A 394 -53.07 52.65 30.49
CA LYS A 394 -52.68 51.32 30.98
C LYS A 394 -51.25 50.95 30.56
N GLY A 395 -50.58 50.14 31.37
CA GLY A 395 -49.30 49.50 31.06
C GLY A 395 -49.30 48.03 31.51
N ILE A 396 -48.32 47.27 31.06
CA ILE A 396 -48.04 45.92 31.56
C ILE A 396 -46.66 45.94 32.23
N VAL A 397 -46.55 45.24 33.37
CA VAL A 397 -45.28 45.01 34.08
C VAL A 397 -44.97 43.53 34.15
N GLN A 398 -43.69 43.19 33.98
CA GLN A 398 -43.11 41.86 34.14
C GLN A 398 -42.11 41.93 35.28
N ILE A 399 -42.50 41.40 36.44
CA ILE A 399 -41.71 41.41 37.67
C ILE A 399 -40.89 40.11 37.69
N TYR A 400 -39.56 40.22 37.65
CA TYR A 400 -38.69 39.04 37.67
C TYR A 400 -38.46 38.56 39.10
N ASN A 401 -38.25 37.24 39.26
CA ASN A 401 -37.91 36.60 40.53
C ASN A 401 -36.66 37.19 41.20
N ASP A 402 -35.67 37.57 40.42
CA ASP A 402 -34.39 38.09 40.89
C ASP A 402 -34.43 39.62 40.88
N PRO A 403 -34.30 40.31 42.04
CA PRO A 403 -34.40 41.75 42.10
C PRO A 403 -33.24 42.46 41.39
N ALA A 404 -32.10 41.79 41.14
CA ALA A 404 -31.01 42.35 40.34
C ALA A 404 -31.31 42.35 38.82
N VAL A 405 -32.31 41.56 38.39
CA VAL A 405 -32.92 41.59 37.05
C VAL A 405 -34.12 42.55 37.01
N THR A 406 -34.75 42.78 38.18
CA THR A 406 -35.70 43.86 38.45
C THR A 406 -37.04 43.71 37.70
N MET A 407 -37.30 44.53 36.67
CA MET A 407 -38.63 44.64 36.07
C MET A 407 -38.56 45.14 34.62
N THR A 408 -39.46 44.62 33.79
CA THR A 408 -39.76 45.20 32.46
C THR A 408 -41.13 45.87 32.51
N ILE A 409 -41.27 47.05 31.92
CA ILE A 409 -42.52 47.81 31.84
C ILE A 409 -42.73 48.32 30.41
N GLY A 410 -43.96 48.25 29.91
CA GLY A 410 -44.27 48.70 28.54
C GLY A 410 -45.75 48.94 28.28
N SER A 411 -46.04 49.59 27.15
CA SER A 411 -47.40 49.94 26.73
C SER A 411 -47.51 50.27 25.23
N SER A 412 -48.74 50.25 24.69
CA SER A 412 -49.03 50.70 23.32
C SER A 412 -48.66 52.16 23.10
N THR A 413 -47.94 52.42 22.00
CA THR A 413 -47.47 53.76 21.65
C THR A 413 -48.55 54.58 20.93
N ASP A 414 -49.52 55.07 21.69
CA ASP A 414 -50.62 55.89 21.15
C ASP A 414 -50.32 57.41 21.19
N THR A 415 -49.32 57.83 22.00
CA THR A 415 -48.97 59.22 22.27
C THR A 415 -47.45 59.43 22.42
N GLU A 416 -47.01 60.69 22.40
CA GLU A 416 -45.61 61.12 22.61
C GLU A 416 -45.13 61.05 24.08
N ASN A 417 -45.98 60.61 25.02
CA ASN A 417 -45.57 60.42 26.40
C ASN A 417 -44.57 59.25 26.50
N PRO A 418 -43.53 59.34 27.33
CA PRO A 418 -42.67 58.19 27.59
C PRO A 418 -43.37 57.14 28.47
N VAL A 419 -42.78 55.95 28.55
CA VAL A 419 -42.90 55.11 29.75
C VAL A 419 -41.97 55.70 30.80
N THR A 420 -42.49 56.09 31.97
CA THR A 420 -41.67 56.57 33.10
C THR A 420 -42.15 55.96 34.41
N VAL A 421 -41.23 55.35 35.16
CA VAL A 421 -41.48 54.77 36.48
C VAL A 421 -40.45 55.26 37.50
N GLY A 422 -40.94 55.81 38.62
CA GLY A 422 -40.10 56.09 39.79
C GLY A 422 -39.92 54.83 40.64
N VAL A 423 -38.73 54.65 41.22
CA VAL A 423 -38.39 53.49 42.06
C VAL A 423 -37.67 53.99 43.30
N ASP A 424 -38.23 53.73 44.49
CA ASP A 424 -37.48 53.81 45.75
C ASP A 424 -36.91 52.43 46.09
N ILE A 425 -35.59 52.37 46.28
CA ILE A 425 -34.84 51.15 46.59
C ILE A 425 -34.50 51.10 48.08
N GLU A 426 -34.97 50.06 48.78
CA GLU A 426 -34.70 49.82 50.20
C GLU A 426 -34.03 48.46 50.43
N PHE A 427 -32.83 48.49 51.04
CA PHE A 427 -32.09 47.29 51.43
C PHE A 427 -32.21 47.04 52.94
N TYR A 428 -32.43 45.80 53.34
CA TYR A 428 -32.62 45.41 54.74
C TYR A 428 -31.67 44.29 55.18
N ASP A 429 -31.13 44.39 56.40
CA ASP A 429 -30.27 43.36 56.99
C ASP A 429 -31.06 42.19 57.64
N GLU A 430 -30.35 41.19 58.14
CA GLU A 430 -30.91 39.96 58.74
C GLU A 430 -31.85 40.20 59.95
N ASN A 431 -31.86 41.40 60.52
CA ASN A 431 -32.72 41.80 61.64
C ASN A 431 -33.93 42.63 61.17
N ASP A 432 -34.21 42.64 59.87
CA ASP A 432 -35.20 43.49 59.18
C ASP A 432 -34.98 45.00 59.37
N GLN A 433 -33.73 45.42 59.60
CA GLN A 433 -33.36 46.83 59.74
C GLN A 433 -32.97 47.44 58.39
N LEU A 434 -33.56 48.60 58.07
CA LEU A 434 -33.25 49.38 56.87
C LEU A 434 -31.78 49.86 56.90
N ILE A 435 -31.08 49.67 55.80
CA ILE A 435 -29.68 50.05 55.62
C ILE A 435 -29.60 51.50 55.12
N ASP A 436 -28.96 52.39 55.91
CA ASP A 436 -28.75 53.79 55.57
C ASP A 436 -27.68 53.96 54.46
N LEU A 437 -28.12 54.06 53.21
CA LEU A 437 -27.25 54.21 52.04
C LEU A 437 -26.35 55.46 52.07
N SER A 438 -26.68 56.50 52.85
CA SER A 438 -25.82 57.68 52.99
C SER A 438 -24.42 57.31 53.52
N GLN A 439 -24.35 56.23 54.28
CA GLN A 439 -23.17 55.72 54.99
C GLN A 439 -22.23 54.85 54.15
N HIS A 440 -22.62 54.46 52.93
CA HIS A 440 -21.90 53.50 52.09
C HIS A 440 -21.64 54.06 50.70
N ASN A 441 -20.62 53.55 50.01
CA ASN A 441 -20.44 53.79 48.59
C ASN A 441 -21.11 52.67 47.80
N ALA A 442 -22.45 52.64 47.88
CA ALA A 442 -23.29 51.75 47.11
C ALA A 442 -23.36 52.25 45.66
N ILE A 443 -22.52 51.68 44.79
CA ILE A 443 -22.48 52.04 43.37
C ILE A 443 -23.45 51.13 42.62
N LEU A 444 -24.45 51.70 41.96
CA LEU A 444 -25.28 50.96 41.01
C LEU A 444 -24.76 51.15 39.59
N ALA A 445 -24.94 50.11 38.79
CA ALA A 445 -24.80 50.15 37.35
C ALA A 445 -26.01 50.83 36.72
N LEU A 446 -25.77 51.56 35.63
CA LEU A 446 -26.77 52.11 34.73
C LEU A 446 -26.43 51.59 33.32
N ASN A 447 -26.51 50.26 33.16
CA ASN A 447 -26.27 49.55 31.89
C ASN A 447 -27.56 49.45 31.08
N SER A 448 -27.47 49.14 29.78
CA SER A 448 -28.64 48.99 28.88
C SER A 448 -29.44 50.30 28.85
N LEU A 449 -28.76 51.35 28.38
CA LEU A 449 -29.33 52.67 28.09
C LEU A 449 -29.20 52.93 26.60
N ASN A 450 -30.14 52.36 25.86
CA ASN A 450 -30.08 52.27 24.42
C ASN A 450 -30.68 53.52 23.76
N HIS A 451 -30.16 53.82 22.56
CA HIS A 451 -30.65 54.88 21.70
C HIS A 451 -30.51 54.42 20.25
N TRP A 452 -31.64 54.30 19.55
CA TRP A 452 -31.69 54.12 18.10
C TRP A 452 -32.58 55.18 17.44
N ASN A 453 -32.23 55.64 16.24
CA ASN A 453 -33.10 56.53 15.46
C ASN A 453 -34.28 55.78 14.80
N GLY A 454 -34.19 54.44 14.71
CA GLY A 454 -35.25 53.56 14.28
C GLY A 454 -34.73 52.16 13.94
N ALA A 455 -35.58 51.15 14.15
CA ALA A 455 -35.19 49.75 14.07
C ALA A 455 -34.63 49.38 12.69
N SER A 456 -33.55 48.59 12.69
CA SER A 456 -32.95 48.00 11.49
C SER A 456 -33.86 46.95 10.87
N TYR A 457 -33.97 46.95 9.54
CA TYR A 457 -34.68 45.94 8.78
C TYR A 457 -34.00 45.68 7.42
N VAL A 458 -34.41 44.61 6.74
CA VAL A 458 -34.18 44.43 5.30
C VAL A 458 -35.53 44.26 4.62
N GLU A 459 -35.63 44.67 3.36
CA GLU A 459 -36.88 44.50 2.61
C GLU A 459 -37.04 43.03 2.21
N ASN A 460 -38.27 42.51 2.36
CA ASN A 460 -38.62 41.14 1.93
C ASN A 460 -38.72 41.03 0.39
N ASP A 461 -38.42 42.10 -0.34
CA ASP A 461 -38.39 42.05 -1.80
C ASP A 461 -37.12 41.35 -2.29
N LYS A 462 -37.24 40.51 -3.31
CA LYS A 462 -36.14 39.64 -3.76
C LYS A 462 -35.42 40.27 -4.96
N PRO A 463 -34.08 40.15 -5.04
CA PRO A 463 -33.36 40.57 -6.23
C PRO A 463 -33.74 39.69 -7.42
N ARG A 464 -33.65 40.27 -8.62
CA ARG A 464 -33.64 39.49 -9.87
C ARG A 464 -32.45 38.52 -9.83
N THR A 465 -32.66 37.30 -10.33
CA THR A 465 -31.59 36.33 -10.66
C THR A 465 -30.45 37.04 -11.39
N LEU A 466 -29.25 37.03 -10.81
CA LEU A 466 -28.07 37.65 -11.42
C LEU A 466 -27.72 36.92 -12.72
N VAL A 467 -27.40 37.68 -13.77
CA VAL A 467 -26.81 37.15 -15.01
C VAL A 467 -25.33 37.53 -15.05
N VAL A 468 -24.50 36.58 -15.47
CA VAL A 468 -23.05 36.73 -15.60
C VAL A 468 -22.58 36.15 -16.93
N GLU A 469 -21.41 36.56 -17.42
CA GLU A 469 -20.79 35.98 -18.63
C GLU A 469 -19.29 35.71 -18.48
N ALA A 470 -18.83 34.69 -19.20
CA ALA A 470 -17.45 34.22 -19.26
C ALA A 470 -17.21 33.48 -20.59
N LYS A 471 -16.02 32.92 -20.79
CA LYS A 471 -15.70 32.04 -21.93
C LYS A 471 -15.90 30.57 -21.62
N ASP A 472 -16.47 29.84 -22.59
CA ASP A 472 -16.47 28.39 -22.61
C ASP A 472 -15.12 27.81 -23.11
N SER A 473 -15.00 26.49 -23.13
CA SER A 473 -13.83 25.76 -23.62
C SER A 473 -13.54 25.92 -25.13
N GLU A 474 -14.46 26.51 -25.91
CA GLU A 474 -14.27 26.87 -27.32
C GLU A 474 -13.91 28.36 -27.52
N GLY A 475 -14.03 29.19 -26.48
CA GLY A 475 -13.79 30.63 -26.50
C GLY A 475 -15.02 31.49 -26.84
N ASN A 476 -16.20 30.89 -26.96
CA ASN A 476 -17.47 31.61 -27.12
C ASN A 476 -17.81 32.33 -25.81
N THR A 477 -18.48 33.50 -25.88
CA THR A 477 -19.06 34.09 -24.67
C THR A 477 -20.34 33.33 -24.33
N VAL A 478 -20.36 32.70 -23.16
CA VAL A 478 -21.54 32.03 -22.60
C VAL A 478 -22.00 32.75 -21.34
N ARG A 479 -23.30 32.64 -21.05
CA ARG A 479 -23.92 33.26 -19.88
C ARG A 479 -24.34 32.21 -18.87
N GLY A 480 -24.20 32.56 -17.59
CA GLY A 480 -24.70 31.80 -16.47
C GLY A 480 -25.65 32.64 -15.62
N THR A 481 -26.44 31.98 -14.77
CA THR A 481 -27.43 32.62 -13.89
C THR A 481 -27.26 32.19 -12.44
N TRP A 482 -27.58 33.08 -11.50
CA TRP A 482 -27.57 32.76 -10.06
C TRP A 482 -28.71 33.43 -9.32
N ASP A 483 -29.50 32.64 -8.58
CA ASP A 483 -30.56 33.13 -7.70
C ASP A 483 -30.18 32.87 -6.23
N PRO A 484 -29.89 33.91 -5.42
CA PRO A 484 -29.53 33.77 -4.02
C PRO A 484 -30.66 33.21 -3.14
N TYR A 485 -31.92 33.21 -3.58
CA TYR A 485 -33.09 32.75 -2.83
C TYR A 485 -33.85 31.61 -3.52
N SER A 486 -33.16 30.88 -4.41
CA SER A 486 -33.63 29.64 -5.05
C SER A 486 -33.96 28.51 -4.05
N ASP A 487 -33.48 28.61 -2.81
CA ASP A 487 -33.87 27.76 -1.67
C ASP A 487 -35.24 28.08 -1.08
N GLY A 488 -35.91 29.13 -1.56
CA GLY A 488 -37.19 29.62 -1.05
C GLY A 488 -37.07 30.41 0.26
N ALA A 489 -35.86 30.74 0.71
CA ALA A 489 -35.67 31.62 1.87
C ALA A 489 -36.03 33.09 1.54
N GLU A 490 -36.27 33.89 2.56
CA GLU A 490 -36.48 35.34 2.46
C GLU A 490 -35.20 36.10 2.86
N PRO A 491 -34.99 37.35 2.37
CA PRO A 491 -34.00 38.26 2.95
C PRO A 491 -34.27 38.47 4.45
N LYS A 492 -33.23 38.39 5.28
CA LYS A 492 -33.36 38.61 6.73
C LYS A 492 -32.09 39.22 7.33
N LEU A 493 -32.23 39.79 8.52
CA LEU A 493 -31.12 40.09 9.43
C LEU A 493 -30.74 38.85 10.25
N ASP A 494 -29.56 38.92 10.86
CA ASP A 494 -29.09 38.07 11.94
C ASP A 494 -28.50 39.00 13.00
N GLY A 495 -29.25 39.28 14.07
CA GLY A 495 -28.92 40.38 14.97
C GLY A 495 -28.79 41.71 14.22
N ALA A 496 -27.66 42.40 14.42
CA ALA A 496 -27.32 43.63 13.73
C ALA A 496 -26.60 43.45 12.36
N ASP A 497 -26.46 42.22 11.86
CA ASP A 497 -25.78 41.94 10.58
C ASP A 497 -26.76 41.44 9.50
N VAL A 498 -26.41 41.61 8.22
CA VAL A 498 -27.23 41.16 7.08
C VAL A 498 -26.88 39.73 6.69
N VAL A 499 -27.88 38.87 6.46
CA VAL A 499 -27.60 37.50 6.00
C VAL A 499 -27.22 37.50 4.52
N VAL A 500 -25.92 37.46 4.27
CA VAL A 500 -25.32 37.30 2.94
C VAL A 500 -25.61 35.91 2.40
N LYS A 501 -26.01 35.82 1.12
CA LYS A 501 -26.06 34.57 0.37
C LYS A 501 -24.81 34.45 -0.50
N SER A 502 -24.26 33.25 -0.65
CA SER A 502 -23.10 32.97 -1.51
C SER A 502 -23.39 31.79 -2.45
N GLY A 503 -22.69 31.73 -3.59
CA GLY A 503 -22.87 30.68 -4.58
C GLY A 503 -22.01 30.84 -5.82
N LYS A 504 -22.42 30.17 -6.90
CA LYS A 504 -21.82 30.25 -8.25
C LYS A 504 -22.94 30.26 -9.29
N ALA A 505 -22.65 30.76 -10.49
CA ALA A 505 -23.60 30.73 -11.58
C ALA A 505 -23.73 29.33 -12.20
N ASP A 506 -24.96 28.98 -12.55
CA ASP A 506 -25.29 27.86 -13.40
C ASP A 506 -25.15 28.27 -14.87
N PHE A 507 -24.25 27.61 -15.61
CA PHE A 507 -24.03 27.78 -17.06
C PHE A 507 -24.74 26.69 -17.89
N GLY A 508 -25.61 25.89 -17.27
CA GLY A 508 -26.32 24.77 -17.89
C GLY A 508 -25.36 23.67 -18.33
N SER A 509 -25.19 23.52 -19.65
CA SER A 509 -24.31 22.50 -20.25
C SER A 509 -22.99 23.05 -20.80
N ALA A 510 -22.66 24.32 -20.58
CA ALA A 510 -21.41 24.90 -21.05
C ALA A 510 -20.27 24.68 -20.03
N GLU A 511 -19.13 24.15 -20.49
CA GLU A 511 -17.94 23.98 -19.65
C GLU A 511 -17.16 25.30 -19.58
N VAL A 512 -17.05 25.85 -18.36
CA VAL A 512 -16.46 27.17 -18.08
C VAL A 512 -15.49 27.05 -16.90
N ASP A 513 -14.20 27.26 -17.13
CA ASP A 513 -13.20 27.45 -16.06
C ASP A 513 -12.96 28.95 -15.85
N ILE A 514 -13.41 29.47 -14.70
CA ILE A 514 -13.15 30.84 -14.28
C ILE A 514 -11.77 30.93 -13.65
N ASN A 515 -10.97 31.90 -14.12
CA ASN A 515 -9.61 32.17 -13.67
C ASN A 515 -9.19 33.60 -14.09
N ALA A 516 -7.91 33.96 -13.93
CA ALA A 516 -7.41 35.30 -14.26
C ALA A 516 -7.41 35.63 -15.77
N ASP A 517 -7.28 34.61 -16.63
CA ASP A 517 -7.31 34.77 -18.10
C ASP A 517 -8.75 34.69 -18.66
N ASN A 518 -9.67 34.08 -17.90
CA ASN A 518 -11.11 33.99 -18.17
C ASN A 518 -11.95 34.52 -16.98
N PRO A 519 -11.97 35.85 -16.75
CA PRO A 519 -12.65 36.44 -15.61
C PRO A 519 -14.17 36.46 -15.78
N LEU A 520 -14.90 36.12 -14.71
CA LEU A 520 -16.36 36.19 -14.64
C LEU A 520 -16.82 37.65 -14.57
N LYS A 521 -17.66 38.09 -15.51
CA LYS A 521 -18.24 39.44 -15.54
C LYS A 521 -19.73 39.42 -15.19
N ILE A 522 -20.21 40.49 -14.56
CA ILE A 522 -21.64 40.71 -14.36
C ILE A 522 -22.27 41.25 -15.65
N VAL A 523 -23.43 40.73 -16.02
CA VAL A 523 -24.31 41.35 -17.02
C VAL A 523 -25.32 42.20 -16.26
N ALA A 524 -25.10 43.52 -16.27
CA ALA A 524 -26.09 44.47 -15.79
C ALA A 524 -27.37 44.35 -16.63
N GLN A 525 -28.53 44.35 -15.99
CA GLN A 525 -29.85 44.19 -16.60
C GLN A 525 -30.76 45.32 -16.16
N LYS A 526 -31.20 46.15 -17.10
CA LYS A 526 -32.04 47.32 -16.83
C LYS A 526 -33.46 47.07 -17.33
N ALA A 527 -34.40 47.10 -16.40
CA ALA A 527 -35.81 46.88 -16.65
C ALA A 527 -36.56 48.21 -16.83
N THR A 528 -37.52 48.22 -17.75
CA THR A 528 -38.44 49.35 -17.96
C THR A 528 -39.88 48.86 -18.09
N TRP A 529 -40.85 49.74 -17.84
CA TRP A 529 -42.27 49.42 -17.90
C TRP A 529 -42.77 49.45 -19.36
N VAL A 530 -43.10 48.28 -19.91
CA VAL A 530 -43.47 48.09 -21.32
C VAL A 530 -44.58 47.04 -21.44
N ASP A 531 -45.69 47.41 -22.08
CA ASP A 531 -46.93 46.60 -22.19
C ASP A 531 -47.43 46.05 -20.84
N ASP A 532 -47.66 46.98 -19.89
CA ASP A 532 -48.20 46.72 -18.55
C ASP A 532 -47.40 45.74 -17.66
N ALA A 533 -46.10 45.57 -17.94
CA ALA A 533 -45.17 44.83 -17.10
C ALA A 533 -43.75 45.42 -17.16
N PHE A 534 -42.94 45.15 -16.13
CA PHE A 534 -41.49 45.37 -16.22
C PHE A 534 -40.82 44.32 -17.10
N LYS A 535 -40.04 44.77 -18.10
CA LYS A 535 -39.26 43.93 -19.00
C LYS A 535 -37.81 44.40 -19.01
N VAL A 536 -36.85 43.48 -19.02
CA VAL A 536 -35.44 43.82 -19.27
C VAL A 536 -35.34 44.31 -20.72
N THR A 537 -34.91 45.56 -20.90
CA THR A 537 -34.84 46.24 -22.21
C THR A 537 -33.42 46.59 -22.63
N GLU A 538 -32.47 46.53 -21.69
CA GLU A 538 -31.06 46.82 -21.91
C GLU A 538 -30.24 45.87 -21.04
N GLU A 539 -29.22 45.25 -21.63
CA GLU A 539 -28.26 44.39 -20.95
C GLU A 539 -26.84 44.81 -21.34
N THR A 540 -25.91 44.81 -20.40
CA THR A 540 -24.52 45.20 -20.66
C THR A 540 -23.56 44.48 -19.73
N ALA A 541 -22.54 43.83 -20.28
CA ALA A 541 -21.45 43.26 -19.49
C ALA A 541 -20.62 44.40 -18.86
N VAL A 542 -20.44 44.37 -17.54
CA VAL A 542 -19.70 45.38 -16.78
C VAL A 542 -18.46 44.79 -16.12
N ASP A 543 -17.39 45.59 -16.08
CA ASP A 543 -16.16 45.26 -15.35
C ASP A 543 -16.27 45.56 -13.83
N ALA A 544 -17.45 45.97 -13.36
CA ALA A 544 -17.72 46.25 -11.96
C ALA A 544 -17.87 44.93 -11.17
N THR A 545 -17.02 44.74 -10.15
CA THR A 545 -17.09 43.59 -9.23
C THR A 545 -18.20 43.72 -8.18
N THR A 546 -18.94 44.82 -8.17
CA THR A 546 -20.09 45.08 -7.30
C THR A 546 -21.13 45.90 -8.04
N VAL A 547 -22.41 45.53 -7.92
CA VAL A 547 -23.56 46.21 -8.52
C VAL A 547 -24.73 46.26 -7.54
N ASN A 548 -25.53 47.31 -7.61
CA ASN A 548 -26.80 47.41 -6.89
C ASN A 548 -27.84 46.48 -7.52
N ALA A 549 -28.77 45.98 -6.70
CA ALA A 549 -30.02 45.37 -7.14
C ALA A 549 -31.20 46.27 -6.70
N SER A 550 -32.10 46.58 -7.62
CA SER A 550 -33.33 47.31 -7.33
C SER A 550 -34.43 46.38 -6.84
N GLY A 551 -35.41 46.95 -6.14
CA GLY A 551 -36.70 46.31 -5.88
C GLY A 551 -37.67 46.53 -7.04
N GLY A 552 -38.94 46.30 -6.76
CA GLY A 552 -40.03 46.47 -7.73
C GLY A 552 -40.17 47.89 -8.33
N GLY A 553 -39.63 48.95 -7.71
CA GLY A 553 -39.76 50.32 -8.20
C GLY A 553 -39.07 50.56 -9.56
N ASN A 554 -37.90 49.95 -9.77
CA ASN A 554 -37.16 49.91 -11.04
C ASN A 554 -37.19 48.52 -11.67
N GLY A 555 -38.21 47.71 -11.38
CA GLY A 555 -38.45 46.42 -12.03
C GLY A 555 -37.40 45.35 -11.76
N HIS A 556 -36.75 45.39 -10.59
CA HIS A 556 -35.60 44.55 -10.24
C HIS A 556 -34.47 44.67 -11.27
N SER A 557 -34.03 45.91 -11.53
CA SER A 557 -32.83 46.20 -12.31
C SER A 557 -31.57 45.84 -11.52
N VAL A 558 -30.48 45.52 -12.22
CA VAL A 558 -29.17 45.17 -11.64
C VAL A 558 -28.09 45.91 -12.40
N GLY A 559 -27.25 46.69 -11.71
CA GLY A 559 -26.30 47.59 -12.35
C GLY A 559 -25.60 48.54 -11.38
N THR A 560 -24.79 49.47 -11.90
CA THR A 560 -23.99 50.39 -11.09
C THR A 560 -24.75 51.66 -10.68
N GLU A 561 -26.03 51.78 -11.00
CA GLU A 561 -26.86 52.92 -10.63
C GLU A 561 -27.39 52.83 -9.19
N ASP A 562 -27.44 53.97 -8.49
CA ASP A 562 -28.21 54.09 -7.25
C ASP A 562 -29.70 54.22 -7.56
N TYR A 563 -30.39 53.08 -7.64
CA TYR A 563 -31.81 53.03 -7.99
C TYR A 563 -32.69 53.79 -6.99
N THR A 564 -33.57 54.63 -7.52
CA THR A 564 -34.55 55.42 -6.76
C THR A 564 -35.96 55.24 -7.30
N PHE A 565 -36.95 55.31 -6.42
CA PHE A 565 -38.37 55.31 -6.79
C PHE A 565 -39.06 56.48 -6.07
N GLY A 566 -39.41 57.52 -6.85
CA GLY A 566 -39.61 58.85 -6.29
C GLY A 566 -38.34 59.34 -5.56
N ASP A 567 -38.53 60.00 -4.42
CA ASP A 567 -37.42 60.54 -3.62
C ASP A 567 -36.76 59.51 -2.67
N LYS A 568 -37.03 58.20 -2.84
CA LYS A 568 -36.53 57.13 -1.96
C LYS A 568 -35.62 56.14 -2.68
N SER A 569 -34.67 55.53 -1.97
CA SER A 569 -33.78 54.49 -2.51
C SER A 569 -34.51 53.16 -2.68
N ASP A 570 -34.61 52.72 -3.93
CA ASP A 570 -35.19 51.45 -4.39
C ASP A 570 -34.13 50.33 -4.43
N VAL A 571 -32.89 50.60 -4.00
CA VAL A 571 -31.87 49.55 -3.83
C VAL A 571 -32.27 48.64 -2.66
N ILE A 572 -32.39 47.34 -2.91
CA ILE A 572 -32.76 46.30 -1.92
C ILE A 572 -31.55 45.48 -1.44
N GLY A 573 -30.43 45.58 -2.15
CA GLY A 573 -29.18 44.90 -1.85
C GLY A 573 -28.16 45.10 -2.96
N PHE A 574 -27.05 44.39 -2.87
CA PHE A 574 -25.98 44.43 -3.85
C PHE A 574 -25.44 43.03 -4.15
N TYR A 575 -25.11 42.81 -5.42
CA TYR A 575 -24.37 41.63 -5.88
C TYR A 575 -22.88 41.95 -5.91
N THR A 576 -22.05 40.98 -5.52
CA THR A 576 -20.59 41.02 -5.70
C THR A 576 -20.11 39.78 -6.44
N VAL A 577 -19.03 39.93 -7.20
CA VAL A 577 -18.35 38.84 -7.91
C VAL A 577 -16.86 38.84 -7.62
N ASP A 578 -16.33 37.69 -7.20
CA ASP A 578 -14.92 37.38 -7.40
C ASP A 578 -14.76 36.87 -8.84
N ALA A 579 -14.27 37.76 -9.70
CA ALA A 579 -14.08 37.50 -11.11
C ALA A 579 -13.09 36.34 -11.39
N THR A 580 -12.26 35.94 -10.42
CA THR A 580 -11.20 34.94 -10.60
C THR A 580 -11.52 33.57 -10.00
N SER A 581 -12.36 33.47 -8.98
CA SER A 581 -12.84 32.17 -8.43
C SER A 581 -14.27 31.80 -8.88
N GLY A 582 -14.99 32.75 -9.48
CA GLY A 582 -16.38 32.61 -9.90
C GLY A 582 -17.37 32.57 -8.73
N VAL A 583 -16.96 32.99 -7.53
CA VAL A 583 -17.84 33.10 -6.36
C VAL A 583 -18.67 34.37 -6.48
N LEU A 584 -19.99 34.20 -6.35
CA LEU A 584 -20.98 35.26 -6.31
C LEU A 584 -21.52 35.40 -4.89
N ARG A 585 -21.77 36.64 -4.44
CA ARG A 585 -22.49 36.90 -3.19
C ARG A 585 -23.59 37.94 -3.39
N TYR A 586 -24.67 37.82 -2.64
CA TYR A 586 -25.74 38.81 -2.54
C TYR A 586 -25.89 39.24 -1.09
N SER A 587 -25.82 40.55 -0.87
CA SER A 587 -25.97 41.16 0.45
C SER A 587 -27.22 42.05 0.44
N PRO A 588 -28.25 41.75 1.23
CA PRO A 588 -29.38 42.65 1.44
C PRO A 588 -28.90 44.02 1.95
N LYS A 589 -29.57 45.10 1.50
CA LYS A 589 -29.30 46.45 2.02
C LYS A 589 -30.07 46.63 3.31
N MET A 590 -29.35 46.72 4.43
CA MET A 590 -29.96 47.14 5.69
C MET A 590 -30.54 48.54 5.53
N LYS A 591 -31.82 48.68 5.86
CA LYS A 591 -32.54 49.95 5.97
C LYS A 591 -32.93 50.14 7.44
N HIS A 592 -33.30 51.35 7.81
CA HIS A 592 -33.73 51.68 9.16
C HIS A 592 -35.04 52.45 9.09
N GLN A 593 -35.84 52.34 10.14
CA GLN A 593 -37.05 53.15 10.31
C GLN A 593 -36.70 54.57 10.81
N ASP A 594 -37.68 55.48 10.75
CA ASP A 594 -37.57 56.86 11.26
C ASP A 594 -38.31 57.02 12.61
N THR A 595 -38.24 56.01 13.48
CA THR A 595 -38.96 55.97 14.78
C THR A 595 -37.94 55.85 15.91
N PRO A 596 -37.51 56.98 16.51
CA PRO A 596 -36.46 56.96 17.51
C PRO A 596 -36.96 56.38 18.84
N HIS A 597 -36.05 55.71 19.54
CA HIS A 597 -36.22 55.23 20.90
C HIS A 597 -35.00 55.65 21.74
N VAL A 598 -35.24 56.13 22.96
CA VAL A 598 -34.19 56.55 23.90
C VAL A 598 -34.56 56.13 25.32
N GLU A 599 -33.65 55.44 25.99
CA GLU A 599 -33.73 55.08 27.40
C GLU A 599 -32.88 56.03 28.26
N SER A 600 -33.38 56.39 29.43
CA SER A 600 -32.70 57.27 30.38
C SER A 600 -33.03 56.95 31.83
N VAL A 601 -32.14 57.37 32.73
CA VAL A 601 -32.36 57.33 34.18
C VAL A 601 -32.13 58.68 34.81
N ASN A 602 -33.14 59.23 35.48
CA ASN A 602 -32.96 60.40 36.33
C ASN A 602 -32.33 59.98 37.66
N ILE A 603 -31.16 60.55 37.98
CA ILE A 603 -30.46 60.27 39.24
C ILE A 603 -30.62 61.37 40.30
N GLY A 604 -31.32 62.47 39.99
CA GLY A 604 -31.36 63.67 40.84
C GLY A 604 -29.96 64.23 41.12
N ASP A 605 -29.72 64.68 42.35
CA ASP A 605 -28.41 65.23 42.78
C ASP A 605 -27.39 64.16 43.23
N LYS A 606 -27.58 62.88 42.87
CA LYS A 606 -26.62 61.79 43.18
C LYS A 606 -25.35 61.89 42.31
N GLU A 607 -24.26 61.31 42.81
CA GLU A 607 -22.96 61.41 42.14
C GLU A 607 -22.87 60.47 40.93
N PHE A 608 -22.83 61.07 39.74
CA PHE A 608 -22.60 60.40 38.47
C PHE A 608 -21.14 59.88 38.31
N ILE A 609 -21.03 58.67 37.79
CA ILE A 609 -19.78 58.06 37.36
C ILE A 609 -19.92 57.75 35.86
N LYS A 610 -19.44 58.69 35.03
CA LYS A 610 -19.16 58.45 33.61
C LYS A 610 -18.19 57.28 33.48
N LEU A 611 -18.58 56.26 32.72
CA LEU A 611 -17.66 55.18 32.34
C LEU A 611 -16.85 55.62 31.11
N PRO A 612 -15.53 55.32 31.06
CA PRO A 612 -14.71 55.66 29.90
C PRO A 612 -15.24 55.02 28.61
N ASN A 613 -15.16 55.77 27.51
CA ASN A 613 -15.60 55.37 26.17
C ASN A 613 -17.08 54.93 26.05
N SER A 614 -17.90 55.18 27.08
CA SER A 614 -19.35 55.04 27.03
C SER A 614 -20.02 56.17 26.21
N SER A 615 -21.06 55.81 25.44
CA SER A 615 -21.98 56.74 24.78
C SER A 615 -22.87 57.49 25.78
N VAL A 616 -23.05 56.95 26.99
CA VAL A 616 -23.96 57.45 28.03
C VAL A 616 -23.31 58.59 28.81
N ASP A 617 -23.98 59.72 28.93
CA ASP A 617 -23.54 60.86 29.76
C ASP A 617 -24.68 61.44 30.58
N GLN A 618 -24.37 62.34 31.53
CA GLN A 618 -25.39 63.03 32.34
C GLN A 618 -25.67 64.44 31.80
N ASP A 619 -26.94 64.75 31.54
CA ASP A 619 -27.37 66.14 31.44
C ASP A 619 -27.42 66.76 32.84
N SER A 620 -26.46 67.64 33.12
CA SER A 620 -26.29 68.30 34.42
C SER A 620 -27.50 69.15 34.89
N SER A 621 -28.41 69.50 33.97
CA SER A 621 -29.57 70.37 34.20
C SER A 621 -30.86 69.59 34.46
N THR A 622 -31.13 68.50 33.72
CA THR A 622 -32.29 67.63 33.94
C THR A 622 -32.01 66.49 34.93
N LYS A 623 -30.73 66.15 35.13
CA LYS A 623 -30.23 64.97 35.87
C LYS A 623 -30.47 63.62 35.19
N GLU A 624 -30.96 63.63 33.95
CA GLU A 624 -31.04 62.44 33.10
C GLU A 624 -29.65 61.91 32.76
N VAL A 625 -29.52 60.59 32.76
CA VAL A 625 -28.36 59.83 32.29
C VAL A 625 -28.80 59.01 31.08
N SER A 626 -28.25 59.28 29.89
CA SER A 626 -28.62 58.58 28.64
C SER A 626 -27.55 58.69 27.55
N ALA A 627 -27.67 57.89 26.50
CA ALA A 627 -26.86 58.03 25.30
C ALA A 627 -27.34 59.23 24.46
N LYS A 628 -26.50 60.27 24.31
CA LYS A 628 -26.89 61.51 23.62
C LYS A 628 -27.06 61.35 22.11
N GLU A 629 -26.17 60.58 21.50
CA GLU A 629 -26.24 60.16 20.10
C GLU A 629 -26.59 58.67 20.06
N GLN A 630 -27.11 58.15 18.93
CA GLN A 630 -27.51 56.75 18.84
C GLN A 630 -26.33 55.79 19.07
N ASN A 631 -26.57 54.70 19.81
CA ASN A 631 -25.56 53.71 20.18
C ASN A 631 -25.91 52.27 19.73
N GLN A 632 -27.05 52.06 19.06
CA GLN A 632 -27.51 50.74 18.66
C GLN A 632 -26.79 50.17 17.41
N TYR A 633 -26.49 51.01 16.41
CA TYR A 633 -26.05 50.54 15.08
C TYR A 633 -24.78 51.21 14.56
N MET A 634 -23.75 50.41 14.24
CA MET A 634 -22.49 50.91 13.63
C MET A 634 -22.73 51.55 12.26
N ALA A 635 -23.70 51.04 11.49
CA ALA A 635 -24.11 51.60 10.21
C ALA A 635 -24.68 53.04 10.32
N GLN A 636 -25.06 53.49 11.52
CA GLN A 636 -25.48 54.87 11.83
C GLN A 636 -24.44 55.62 12.69
N GLY A 637 -23.20 55.14 12.78
CA GLY A 637 -22.10 55.83 13.49
C GLY A 637 -21.88 55.43 14.95
N ALA A 638 -22.56 54.40 15.46
CA ALA A 638 -22.20 53.82 16.76
C ALA A 638 -20.82 53.14 16.69
N THR A 639 -20.17 52.98 17.85
CA THR A 639 -18.87 52.30 17.95
C THR A 639 -19.01 50.77 17.87
N PHE A 640 -20.09 50.24 18.45
CA PHE A 640 -20.45 48.83 18.45
C PHE A 640 -21.93 48.69 18.09
N ASN A 641 -22.30 47.55 17.53
CA ASN A 641 -23.70 47.14 17.44
C ASN A 641 -24.18 46.72 18.85
N ALA A 642 -25.43 47.05 19.21
CA ALA A 642 -26.05 46.57 20.45
C ALA A 642 -26.44 45.10 20.33
N ASP A 643 -27.22 44.76 19.29
CA ASP A 643 -27.66 43.40 19.00
C ASP A 643 -26.48 42.51 18.59
N SER A 644 -26.45 41.27 19.09
CA SER A 644 -25.46 40.25 18.66
C SER A 644 -25.98 39.47 17.45
N SER A 645 -25.10 39.20 16.48
CA SER A 645 -25.34 38.21 15.41
C SER A 645 -24.69 36.86 15.74
N SER A 646 -24.72 35.92 14.80
CA SER A 646 -23.94 34.68 14.88
C SER A 646 -22.44 34.87 14.66
N GLU A 647 -22.00 36.00 14.10
CA GLU A 647 -20.59 36.34 13.85
C GLU A 647 -20.06 37.41 14.82
N THR A 648 -20.88 38.40 15.19
CA THR A 648 -20.47 39.55 16.00
C THR A 648 -21.16 39.58 17.38
N LYS A 649 -20.36 39.77 18.43
CA LYS A 649 -20.89 39.98 19.78
C LYS A 649 -21.24 41.45 19.99
N GLY A 650 -22.53 41.74 20.09
CA GLY A 650 -23.05 43.08 20.36
C GLY A 650 -22.76 43.53 21.81
N TRP A 651 -22.91 44.83 22.07
CA TRP A 651 -22.60 45.41 23.38
C TRP A 651 -23.71 45.20 24.41
N ASP A 652 -24.97 45.10 24.01
CA ASP A 652 -26.13 45.05 24.90
C ASP A 652 -26.44 43.61 25.35
N ASP A 653 -25.48 43.00 26.05
CA ASP A 653 -25.61 41.73 26.73
C ASP A 653 -24.85 41.84 28.07
N PRO A 654 -25.42 41.45 29.22
CA PRO A 654 -24.76 41.53 30.53
C PRO A 654 -23.41 40.80 30.64
N LYS A 655 -23.07 39.92 29.69
CA LYS A 655 -21.80 39.19 29.57
C LYS A 655 -20.92 39.71 28.42
N SER A 656 -21.33 40.78 27.74
CA SER A 656 -20.53 41.40 26.67
C SER A 656 -19.33 42.14 27.27
N PRO A 657 -18.11 41.95 26.75
CA PRO A 657 -16.97 42.78 27.11
C PRO A 657 -17.14 44.27 26.70
N TYR A 658 -18.16 44.58 25.88
CA TYR A 658 -18.50 45.93 25.43
C TYR A 658 -19.68 46.56 26.19
N LEU A 659 -20.25 45.90 27.22
CA LEU A 659 -21.41 46.38 28.00
C LEU A 659 -21.26 47.83 28.52
N TYR A 660 -20.02 48.25 28.75
CA TYR A 660 -19.66 49.62 29.12
C TYR A 660 -20.16 50.69 28.14
N TYR A 661 -20.35 50.34 26.87
CA TYR A 661 -20.59 51.30 25.80
C TYR A 661 -21.95 51.99 25.93
N GLY A 662 -23.00 51.25 26.27
CA GLY A 662 -24.28 51.81 26.72
C GLY A 662 -24.43 51.78 28.25
N GLY A 663 -23.33 51.94 28.99
CA GLY A 663 -23.28 51.82 30.44
C GLY A 663 -22.75 53.06 31.15
N ALA A 664 -23.30 53.33 32.34
CA ALA A 664 -22.78 54.29 33.30
C ALA A 664 -22.89 53.74 34.74
N ALA A 665 -22.60 54.57 35.75
CA ALA A 665 -22.85 54.23 37.14
C ALA A 665 -23.24 55.45 37.99
N VAL A 666 -23.86 55.19 39.14
CA VAL A 666 -24.29 56.20 40.12
C VAL A 666 -23.97 55.75 41.54
N ILE A 667 -23.52 56.66 42.41
CA ILE A 667 -23.42 56.39 43.85
C ILE A 667 -24.76 56.72 44.51
N LEU A 668 -25.46 55.69 45.02
CA LEU A 668 -26.64 55.90 45.84
C LEU A 668 -26.26 56.49 47.21
N LYS A 669 -27.12 57.39 47.69
CA LYS A 669 -27.07 58.02 49.03
C LYS A 669 -28.49 58.11 49.60
N ASP A 670 -29.45 58.43 48.75
CA ASP A 670 -30.84 57.98 48.79
C ASP A 670 -31.07 56.82 47.79
N GLY A 671 -32.25 56.22 47.83
CA GLY A 671 -32.64 55.09 46.96
C GLY A 671 -33.52 55.45 45.76
N HIS A 672 -33.80 56.72 45.46
CA HIS A 672 -34.77 57.10 44.42
C HIS A 672 -34.12 57.19 43.03
N LEU A 673 -34.71 56.53 42.03
CA LEU A 673 -34.35 56.67 40.61
C LEU A 673 -35.62 56.77 39.78
N GLU A 674 -35.56 57.47 38.64
CA GLU A 674 -36.66 57.48 37.66
C GLU A 674 -36.18 56.87 36.34
N PHE A 675 -36.80 55.76 35.93
CA PHE A 675 -36.47 55.05 34.70
C PHE A 675 -37.45 55.47 33.61
N THR A 676 -36.92 55.99 32.50
CA THR A 676 -37.69 56.53 31.36
C THR A 676 -37.28 55.85 30.06
N ALA A 677 -38.25 55.42 29.25
CA ALA A 677 -38.05 55.09 27.85
C ALA A 677 -39.02 55.87 26.97
N LYS A 678 -38.51 56.53 25.93
CA LYS A 678 -39.28 57.42 25.06
C LYS A 678 -39.26 56.93 23.62
N GLY A 679 -40.45 56.83 23.00
CA GLY A 679 -40.64 56.39 21.62
C GLY A 679 -40.91 54.89 21.50
N ALA A 680 -41.58 54.46 20.44
CA ALA A 680 -41.84 53.04 20.20
C ALA A 680 -40.53 52.32 19.85
N ASN A 681 -40.38 51.05 20.23
CA ASN A 681 -39.17 50.29 19.88
C ASN A 681 -39.05 50.09 18.34
N ALA A 682 -40.18 50.11 17.62
CA ALA A 682 -40.26 50.15 16.16
C ALA A 682 -41.58 50.83 15.72
N THR A 683 -41.68 51.27 14.46
CA THR A 683 -42.87 51.95 13.92
C THR A 683 -44.15 51.13 14.12
N GLY A 684 -45.07 51.64 14.94
CA GLY A 684 -46.39 51.03 15.22
C GLY A 684 -46.41 50.00 16.36
N GLU A 685 -45.26 49.70 16.98
CA GLU A 685 -45.13 48.76 18.09
C GLU A 685 -45.28 49.45 19.46
N ALA A 686 -45.23 48.66 20.53
CA ALA A 686 -45.20 49.18 21.91
C ALA A 686 -43.88 49.93 22.21
N THR A 687 -43.92 50.81 23.21
CA THR A 687 -42.73 51.24 23.96
C THR A 687 -42.52 50.25 25.10
N LEU A 688 -41.29 49.79 25.25
CA LEU A 688 -40.83 48.84 26.24
C LEU A 688 -39.57 49.40 26.91
N TYR A 689 -39.44 49.21 28.22
CA TYR A 689 -38.18 49.37 28.93
C TYR A 689 -37.96 48.17 29.85
N TRP A 690 -36.86 47.44 29.65
CA TRP A 690 -36.33 46.55 30.67
C TRP A 690 -35.16 47.27 31.34
N PHE A 691 -35.27 47.52 32.64
CA PHE A 691 -34.18 48.10 33.42
C PHE A 691 -33.76 47.14 34.55
N SER A 692 -32.49 47.15 34.90
CA SER A 692 -31.91 46.30 35.94
C SER A 692 -31.18 47.11 36.99
N ILE A 693 -31.51 46.87 38.25
CA ILE A 693 -30.96 47.57 39.43
C ILE A 693 -29.97 46.62 40.08
N ASN A 694 -28.68 46.79 39.80
CA ASN A 694 -27.63 45.90 40.32
C ASN A 694 -26.27 46.62 40.43
N SER A 695 -25.31 45.95 41.08
CA SER A 695 -23.94 46.44 41.28
C SER A 695 -22.97 46.04 40.16
N ASN A 696 -23.45 45.48 39.04
CA ASN A 696 -22.63 45.00 37.92
C ASN A 696 -22.22 46.15 36.99
N VAL A 697 -21.41 47.09 37.50
CA VAL A 697 -20.95 48.23 36.70
C VAL A 697 -20.15 47.70 35.52
N GLY A 698 -20.66 47.88 34.29
CA GLY A 698 -20.03 47.40 33.07
C GLY A 698 -18.74 48.16 32.79
N PHE A 699 -17.62 47.78 33.42
CA PHE A 699 -16.32 48.35 33.09
C PHE A 699 -15.76 47.75 31.79
N PRO A 700 -14.99 48.52 30.99
CA PRO A 700 -14.32 48.02 29.80
C PRO A 700 -13.42 46.81 30.08
N GLN A 701 -13.74 45.68 29.45
CA GLN A 701 -12.99 44.44 29.59
C GLN A 701 -11.83 44.38 28.59
N ASP A 702 -10.83 43.56 28.91
CA ASP A 702 -9.74 43.24 27.98
C ASP A 702 -10.33 42.54 26.73
N PRO A 703 -10.03 42.99 25.49
CA PRO A 703 -10.59 42.39 24.28
C PRO A 703 -10.07 40.98 23.97
N GLY A 704 -9.04 40.50 24.69
CA GLY A 704 -8.49 39.16 24.54
C GLY A 704 -7.33 39.11 23.54
N GLU A 705 -7.13 37.93 22.93
CA GLU A 705 -6.07 37.72 21.94
C GLU A 705 -6.44 38.33 20.58
N GLU A 706 -5.42 38.76 19.82
CA GLU A 706 -5.57 39.22 18.43
C GLU A 706 -6.10 38.06 17.56
N PRO A 707 -7.05 38.30 16.62
CA PRO A 707 -7.59 37.26 15.78
C PRO A 707 -6.50 36.50 15.00
N VAL A 708 -6.70 35.21 14.79
CA VAL A 708 -5.66 34.34 14.20
C VAL A 708 -5.71 34.43 12.68
N LYS A 709 -4.65 34.96 12.07
CA LYS A 709 -4.53 35.02 10.60
C LYS A 709 -4.67 33.63 9.97
N PRO A 710 -5.55 33.43 8.97
CA PRO A 710 -5.68 32.16 8.28
C PRO A 710 -4.39 31.78 7.54
N THR A 711 -4.15 30.48 7.40
CA THR A 711 -2.97 29.92 6.73
C THR A 711 -3.28 29.63 5.27
N GLU A 712 -2.50 30.20 4.34
CA GLU A 712 -2.67 29.96 2.90
C GLU A 712 -2.37 28.49 2.55
N PRO A 713 -3.24 27.81 1.78
CA PRO A 713 -3.01 26.43 1.40
C PRO A 713 -1.87 26.31 0.39
N THR A 714 -1.01 25.31 0.54
CA THR A 714 0.09 25.07 -0.41
C THR A 714 -0.44 24.42 -1.71
N PRO A 715 -0.08 24.92 -2.91
CA PRO A 715 -0.43 24.27 -4.17
C PRO A 715 0.25 22.90 -4.32
N PRO A 716 -0.39 21.91 -4.98
CA PRO A 716 0.18 20.59 -5.17
C PRO A 716 1.36 20.61 -6.15
N VAL A 717 2.40 19.82 -5.84
CA VAL A 717 3.55 19.64 -6.74
C VAL A 717 3.15 18.74 -7.91
N LYS A 718 3.41 19.19 -9.14
CA LYS A 718 3.17 18.42 -10.36
C LYS A 718 4.10 17.20 -10.41
N PRO A 719 3.59 15.98 -10.69
CA PRO A 719 4.43 14.78 -10.75
C PRO A 719 5.43 14.85 -11.91
N GLU A 720 6.66 14.43 -11.66
CA GLU A 720 7.67 14.24 -12.69
C GLU A 720 7.30 13.03 -13.57
N LYS A 721 7.60 13.12 -14.87
CA LYS A 721 7.33 12.04 -15.82
C LYS A 721 8.50 11.04 -15.78
N PRO A 722 8.29 9.75 -15.48
CA PRO A 722 9.36 8.76 -15.50
C PRO A 722 9.88 8.55 -16.92
N GLU A 723 11.20 8.34 -17.04
CA GLU A 723 11.81 7.91 -18.31
C GLU A 723 11.38 6.48 -18.66
N LEU A 724 11.01 6.25 -19.92
CA LEU A 724 10.69 4.92 -20.42
C LEU A 724 11.97 4.22 -20.88
N THR A 725 12.18 2.98 -20.44
CA THR A 725 13.29 2.15 -20.92
C THR A 725 13.15 1.84 -22.40
N GLU A 726 14.23 2.00 -23.18
CA GLU A 726 14.27 1.53 -24.56
C GLU A 726 13.99 0.02 -24.61
N VAL A 727 13.11 -0.38 -25.54
CA VAL A 727 12.74 -1.80 -25.72
C VAL A 727 13.71 -2.44 -26.72
N PRO A 728 14.55 -3.40 -26.31
CA PRO A 728 15.59 -3.96 -27.18
C PRO A 728 14.98 -4.82 -28.29
N THR A 729 15.50 -4.68 -29.52
CA THR A 729 15.00 -5.44 -30.67
C THR A 729 15.33 -6.93 -30.55
N VAL A 730 14.30 -7.77 -30.46
CA VAL A 730 14.46 -9.23 -30.38
C VAL A 730 14.92 -9.77 -31.74
N LYS A 731 16.08 -10.45 -31.76
CA LYS A 731 16.55 -11.20 -32.93
C LYS A 731 15.61 -12.38 -33.21
N GLU A 732 15.49 -12.77 -34.47
CA GLU A 732 14.67 -13.94 -34.85
C GLU A 732 15.05 -15.18 -34.04
N LYS A 733 14.05 -15.98 -33.68
CA LYS A 733 14.26 -17.24 -32.96
C LYS A 733 15.13 -18.15 -33.83
N PRO A 734 16.27 -18.68 -33.33
CA PRO A 734 17.10 -19.58 -34.11
C PRO A 734 16.27 -20.80 -34.52
N VAL A 735 16.13 -20.99 -35.83
CA VAL A 735 15.45 -22.16 -36.39
C VAL A 735 16.26 -23.39 -35.95
N PRO A 736 15.64 -24.43 -35.38
CA PRO A 736 16.35 -25.69 -35.13
C PRO A 736 16.90 -26.18 -36.48
N PRO A 737 18.13 -26.74 -36.53
CA PRO A 737 18.68 -27.21 -37.80
C PRO A 737 17.70 -28.23 -38.40
N THR A 738 17.22 -27.93 -39.62
CA THR A 738 16.39 -28.86 -40.41
C THR A 738 17.12 -30.19 -40.44
N GLU A 739 16.48 -31.23 -39.89
CA GLU A 739 17.10 -32.47 -39.40
C GLU A 739 18.44 -32.76 -40.09
N PRO A 740 19.58 -32.40 -39.47
CA PRO A 740 20.87 -32.53 -40.14
C PRO A 740 21.06 -34.01 -40.43
N GLU A 741 21.35 -34.36 -41.69
CA GLU A 741 21.60 -35.75 -42.07
C GLU A 741 22.71 -36.30 -41.16
N TYR A 742 22.31 -37.09 -40.16
CA TYR A 742 23.21 -37.65 -39.16
C TYR A 742 24.14 -38.61 -39.89
N LYS A 743 25.32 -38.09 -40.28
CA LYS A 743 26.29 -38.82 -41.07
C LYS A 743 26.56 -40.15 -40.39
N THR A 744 26.22 -41.23 -41.09
CA THR A 744 26.10 -42.54 -40.50
C THR A 744 27.45 -42.98 -39.95
N VAL A 745 27.46 -43.40 -38.68
CA VAL A 745 28.70 -43.80 -38.00
C VAL A 745 29.33 -44.97 -38.77
N PRO A 746 30.58 -44.86 -39.26
CA PRO A 746 31.20 -45.92 -40.03
C PRO A 746 31.32 -47.22 -39.21
N VAL A 747 30.90 -48.33 -39.81
CA VAL A 747 31.08 -49.66 -39.23
C VAL A 747 32.56 -50.05 -39.33
N LEU A 748 33.12 -50.60 -38.25
CA LEU A 748 34.52 -51.06 -38.22
C LEU A 748 34.65 -52.45 -38.88
N PRO A 749 35.76 -52.73 -39.59
CA PRO A 749 36.01 -54.04 -40.20
C PRO A 749 36.29 -55.13 -39.13
N SER A 750 36.22 -56.40 -39.53
CA SER A 750 36.52 -57.57 -38.70
C SER A 750 37.92 -58.14 -38.94
N GLU A 751 38.55 -58.67 -37.89
CA GLU A 751 39.93 -59.17 -37.92
C GLU A 751 40.04 -60.54 -38.64
N PRO A 752 41.06 -60.77 -39.48
CA PRO A 752 41.26 -62.05 -40.17
C PRO A 752 41.83 -63.15 -39.24
N VAL A 753 41.47 -64.41 -39.51
CA VAL A 753 41.92 -65.58 -38.75
C VAL A 753 43.24 -66.15 -39.29
N LYS A 754 44.13 -66.57 -38.38
CA LYS A 754 45.48 -67.09 -38.67
C LYS A 754 45.48 -68.62 -38.92
N PRO A 755 46.23 -69.14 -39.92
CA PRO A 755 46.35 -70.58 -40.17
C PRO A 755 47.30 -71.31 -39.18
N GLU A 756 47.01 -72.58 -38.92
CA GLU A 756 47.79 -73.50 -38.07
C GLU A 756 48.84 -74.30 -38.86
N ALA A 757 49.90 -74.76 -38.20
CA ALA A 757 51.02 -75.44 -38.84
C ALA A 757 50.79 -76.96 -39.01
N PRO A 758 51.24 -77.58 -40.12
CA PRO A 758 50.99 -78.99 -40.42
C PRO A 758 51.91 -79.95 -39.65
N GLU A 759 51.40 -81.15 -39.37
CA GLU A 759 52.18 -82.27 -38.80
C GLU A 759 52.84 -83.10 -39.92
N LEU A 760 54.07 -83.58 -39.69
CA LEU A 760 54.89 -84.26 -40.71
C LEU A 760 54.97 -85.79 -40.47
N LEU A 761 55.00 -86.55 -41.58
CA LEU A 761 55.12 -88.01 -41.61
C LEU A 761 56.54 -88.47 -41.27
N LYS A 762 56.65 -89.71 -40.78
CA LYS A 762 57.91 -90.36 -40.34
C LYS A 762 58.44 -91.35 -41.38
N ASP A 763 59.75 -91.56 -41.38
CA ASP A 763 60.43 -92.50 -42.27
C ASP A 763 60.04 -93.98 -42.04
N PRO A 764 60.07 -94.82 -43.09
CA PRO A 764 59.81 -96.26 -43.01
C PRO A 764 61.01 -97.05 -42.42
N VAL A 765 60.84 -98.37 -42.28
CA VAL A 765 61.81 -99.28 -41.63
C VAL A 765 62.21 -100.41 -42.57
N LYS A 766 63.51 -100.71 -42.66
CA LYS A 766 64.06 -101.78 -43.51
C LYS A 766 63.77 -103.18 -42.92
N LYS A 767 63.49 -104.15 -43.80
CA LYS A 767 63.25 -105.56 -43.47
C LYS A 767 64.53 -106.39 -43.58
N GLU A 768 64.75 -107.33 -42.65
CA GLU A 768 65.86 -108.30 -42.67
C GLU A 768 65.45 -109.66 -43.29
N THR A 769 66.44 -110.43 -43.72
CA THR A 769 66.28 -111.75 -44.36
C THR A 769 66.91 -112.85 -43.49
N GLU A 770 66.17 -113.92 -43.18
CA GLU A 770 66.68 -115.05 -42.39
C GLU A 770 67.74 -115.87 -43.15
N LYS A 771 68.66 -116.48 -42.39
CA LYS A 771 69.79 -117.25 -42.93
C LYS A 771 69.54 -118.76 -42.87
N PRO A 772 69.51 -119.49 -44.00
CA PRO A 772 69.43 -120.94 -43.98
C PRO A 772 70.73 -121.61 -43.45
N VAL A 773 70.56 -122.79 -42.86
CA VAL A 773 71.65 -123.66 -42.38
C VAL A 773 71.98 -124.72 -43.43
N VAL A 774 73.25 -125.08 -43.53
CA VAL A 774 73.83 -125.91 -44.59
C VAL A 774 74.49 -127.15 -43.95
N GLU A 775 73.91 -128.32 -44.15
CA GLU A 775 74.33 -129.57 -43.49
C GLU A 775 75.14 -130.51 -44.39
N TRP A 776 76.16 -131.16 -43.83
CA TRP A 776 77.04 -132.13 -44.50
C TRP A 776 77.44 -133.26 -43.53
N ASN A 777 77.88 -134.43 -44.00
CA ASN A 777 78.33 -135.53 -43.13
C ASN A 777 79.57 -136.25 -43.69
N LYS A 778 80.43 -136.75 -42.79
CA LYS A 778 81.47 -137.75 -43.09
C LYS A 778 80.87 -139.15 -43.28
N ASN A 779 81.69 -140.14 -43.67
CA ASN A 779 81.26 -141.52 -43.94
C ASN A 779 82.22 -142.60 -43.34
N ILE A 780 81.66 -143.59 -42.62
CA ILE A 780 82.24 -144.85 -42.09
C ILE A 780 81.30 -146.02 -42.49
N VAL A 781 81.23 -147.21 -41.82
CA VAL A 781 80.47 -148.38 -42.35
C VAL A 781 79.39 -149.05 -41.35
N VAL A 782 78.01 -148.64 -41.32
CA VAL A 782 76.58 -149.08 -40.70
C VAL A 782 75.09 -148.23 -40.75
N ILE A 783 74.58 -147.21 -39.90
CA ILE A 783 73.11 -146.67 -39.58
C ILE A 783 72.62 -145.07 -39.49
N LYS A 784 71.27 -144.59 -39.30
CA LYS A 784 70.48 -143.31 -39.87
C LYS A 784 69.12 -142.61 -39.08
N LYS A 785 68.49 -141.30 -39.21
CA LYS A 785 67.34 -140.44 -38.38
C LYS A 785 66.43 -139.14 -39.03
N ASN A 786 65.43 -138.13 -38.65
CA ASN A 786 64.26 -137.49 -37.70
C ASN A 786 63.49 -136.00 -38.16
N GLU A 787 62.49 -135.03 -37.75
CA GLU A 787 61.15 -134.51 -36.93
C GLU A 787 60.55 -132.89 -37.10
N LYS A 788 59.46 -131.99 -36.71
CA LYS A 788 57.90 -131.65 -36.29
C LYS A 788 57.05 -130.10 -36.40
N PRO A 789 56.11 -129.33 -35.55
CA PRO A 789 54.83 -128.30 -35.79
C PRO A 789 54.37 -126.87 -34.90
N GLN A 790 53.27 -125.90 -34.76
CA GLN A 790 51.93 -125.09 -35.26
C GLN A 790 51.08 -123.80 -34.40
N PRO A 791 50.03 -122.86 -34.82
CA PRO A 791 49.36 -121.46 -34.21
C PRO A 791 47.75 -120.75 -34.30
N LYS A 792 47.20 -119.49 -33.75
CA LYS A 792 45.69 -118.74 -33.77
C LYS A 792 45.15 -117.18 -33.18
N PRO A 793 43.95 -116.36 -33.47
CA PRO A 793 43.34 -114.87 -33.03
C PRO A 793 41.73 -114.21 -32.87
N GLU A 794 41.24 -112.87 -32.49
CA GLU A 794 39.76 -112.13 -32.19
C GLU A 794 39.25 -110.44 -32.15
N PRO A 795 37.91 -109.81 -31.94
CA PRO A 795 37.24 -108.28 -32.06
C PRO A 795 35.86 -107.48 -31.30
N LYS A 796 35.33 -106.08 -31.38
CA LYS A 796 34.00 -105.25 -30.75
C LYS A 796 33.41 -103.61 -30.99
N PRO A 797 32.10 -102.96 -30.68
CA PRO A 797 31.40 -101.45 -30.87
C PRO A 797 30.21 -100.54 -29.96
N GLU A 798 29.55 -99.24 -30.21
CA GLU A 798 28.66 -98.09 -29.35
C GLU A 798 27.43 -96.89 -29.80
N PRO A 799 26.71 -95.85 -29.02
CA PRO A 799 25.35 -94.86 -29.16
C PRO A 799 24.99 -93.16 -28.88
N LYS A 800 23.71 -92.42 -28.73
CA LYS A 800 23.20 -90.80 -28.75
C LYS A 800 21.77 -89.97 -28.11
N PRO A 801 21.34 -88.54 -28.15
CA PRO A 801 20.23 -87.53 -27.39
C PRO A 801 19.16 -86.24 -27.93
N GLU A 802 18.49 -85.14 -27.18
CA GLU A 802 17.14 -84.15 -27.35
C GLU A 802 16.76 -82.46 -26.93
N PRO A 803 15.47 -81.70 -26.90
CA PRO A 803 14.92 -80.10 -26.94
C PRO A 803 14.06 -79.12 -25.79
N LYS A 804 13.19 -77.91 -25.69
CA LYS A 804 12.10 -76.80 -26.31
C LYS A 804 11.71 -75.12 -26.01
N PRO A 805 10.69 -74.40 -25.23
CA PRO A 805 9.67 -73.09 -25.43
C PRO A 805 9.52 -71.56 -24.63
N GLU A 806 8.58 -70.45 -24.49
CA GLU A 806 7.29 -69.54 -25.00
C GLU A 806 6.70 -68.07 -24.25
N PRO A 807 5.63 -67.11 -24.61
CA PRO A 807 5.19 -65.56 -24.23
C PRO A 807 3.64 -64.93 -23.78
N LYS A 808 2.92 -63.65 -23.58
CA LYS A 808 2.72 -62.01 -23.63
C LYS A 808 1.61 -61.17 -22.61
N LEU A 809 0.87 -59.90 -22.47
CA LEU A 809 0.04 -58.62 -23.07
C LEU A 809 -0.38 -57.17 -22.22
N GLU A 810 -1.33 -56.11 -22.53
CA GLU A 810 -1.56 -54.55 -22.04
C GLU A 810 -3.01 -53.61 -21.90
N PRO A 811 -3.18 -52.25 -21.38
CA PRO A 811 -4.45 -51.29 -21.02
C PRO A 811 -4.67 -49.59 -21.16
N SER A 812 -5.72 -48.74 -20.66
CA SER A 812 -5.99 -47.11 -20.59
C SER A 812 -7.38 -46.38 -19.95
N LYS A 813 -8.00 -45.07 -19.70
CA LYS A 813 -8.12 -43.45 -19.88
C LYS A 813 -9.02 -42.44 -18.83
N LYS A 814 -9.29 -41.01 -18.90
CA LYS A 814 -10.10 -39.97 -17.94
C LYS A 814 -10.56 -38.36 -18.29
N SER A 815 -11.45 -37.49 -17.55
CA SER A 815 -11.85 -35.92 -17.66
C SER A 815 -12.56 -34.98 -16.45
N LEU A 816 -12.90 -33.57 -16.42
CA LEU A 816 -13.63 -32.58 -15.35
C LEU A 816 -14.06 -30.94 -15.56
N PRO A 817 -14.79 -30.08 -14.65
CA PRO A 817 -15.42 -28.60 -14.73
C PRO A 817 -15.38 -27.36 -13.58
N ASN A 818 -16.21 -26.19 -13.47
CA ASN A 818 -16.05 -24.84 -12.62
C ASN A 818 -17.15 -24.16 -11.63
N THR A 819 -16.74 -23.72 -10.39
CA THR A 819 -17.31 -22.66 -9.45
C THR A 819 -16.27 -22.22 -8.35
N GLY A 820 -16.34 -21.23 -7.40
CA GLY A 820 -17.34 -20.31 -6.76
C GLY A 820 -16.71 -19.28 -5.71
N SER A 821 -17.46 -18.65 -4.75
CA SER A 821 -17.03 -17.55 -3.77
C SER A 821 -17.90 -17.51 -2.45
N VAL A 822 -17.62 -17.00 -1.21
CA VAL A 822 -16.60 -16.10 -0.50
C VAL A 822 -17.03 -14.59 -0.38
N GLU A 823 -17.02 -13.78 0.73
CA GLU A 823 -16.69 -13.94 2.21
C GLU A 823 -17.49 -13.09 3.31
N GLN A 824 -16.89 -12.20 4.18
CA GLN A 824 -17.34 -11.93 5.61
C GLN A 824 -17.36 -10.48 6.24
N SER A 825 -17.99 -10.38 7.44
CA SER A 825 -18.26 -9.23 8.37
C SER A 825 -17.13 -8.78 9.33
N PHE A 826 -17.30 -7.62 10.01
CA PHE A 826 -16.76 -7.34 11.38
C PHE A 826 -17.62 -6.31 12.18
N MET A 827 -17.45 -6.24 13.51
CA MET A 827 -18.28 -5.45 14.45
C MET A 827 -17.47 -5.00 15.69
N THR A 828 -17.67 -3.77 16.19
CA THR A 828 -17.31 -3.33 17.57
C THR A 828 -18.17 -2.16 18.05
N TYR A 829 -18.01 -1.71 19.31
CA TYR A 829 -19.09 -1.09 20.11
C TYR A 829 -18.61 0.06 21.04
N SER A 830 -19.58 0.84 21.58
CA SER A 830 -19.43 1.87 22.63
C SER A 830 -18.96 3.27 22.15
N ALA A 831 -19.24 4.39 22.83
CA ALA A 831 -19.87 4.59 24.16
C ALA A 831 -20.78 5.84 24.22
N LEU A 832 -21.51 5.99 25.33
CA LEU A 832 -22.33 7.18 25.68
C LEU A 832 -21.57 8.12 26.64
N ILE A 833 -21.79 9.43 26.49
CA ILE A 833 -21.81 10.49 27.51
C ILE A 833 -22.48 11.72 26.86
N GLY A 834 -23.12 12.58 27.65
CA GLY A 834 -23.70 13.84 27.18
C GLY A 834 -23.58 14.94 28.23
N LEU A 835 -23.76 16.20 27.81
CA LEU A 835 -23.91 17.40 28.64
C LEU A 835 -24.77 18.43 27.89
N ALA A 836 -25.26 19.46 28.59
CA ALA A 836 -26.37 20.29 28.13
C ALA A 836 -26.00 21.76 27.84
N THR A 837 -26.69 22.36 26.87
CA THR A 837 -26.73 23.82 26.61
C THR A 837 -28.01 24.20 25.87
N ALA A 838 -28.42 25.48 26.00
CA ALA A 838 -29.42 26.18 25.19
C ALA A 838 -30.88 25.67 25.27
N GLY A 839 -31.65 26.24 26.20
CA GLY A 839 -33.12 26.22 26.14
C GLY A 839 -33.68 27.41 25.35
N TYR A 840 -34.09 27.20 24.10
CA TYR A 840 -34.97 28.12 23.37
C TYR A 840 -35.92 27.32 22.46
N ALA A 841 -37.19 27.22 22.87
CA ALA A 841 -38.10 26.19 22.36
C ALA A 841 -39.00 26.68 21.21
N LEU A 842 -38.51 26.62 19.97
CA LEU A 842 -39.35 26.83 18.78
C LEU A 842 -40.13 25.56 18.41
N SER A 843 -41.41 25.53 18.79
CA SER A 843 -42.35 24.44 18.50
C SER A 843 -42.61 24.27 16.99
N ARG A 844 -42.18 23.15 16.42
CA ARG A 844 -42.62 22.69 15.08
C ARG A 844 -43.48 21.43 15.21
N LYS A 845 -44.76 21.55 14.84
CA LYS A 845 -45.72 20.44 14.81
C LYS A 845 -45.27 19.38 13.79
N LYS A 846 -45.25 18.11 14.20
CA LYS A 846 -45.32 17.00 13.23
C LYS A 846 -46.69 16.99 12.57
N LYS A 847 -46.71 16.81 11.25
CA LYS A 847 -47.82 16.21 10.51
C LYS A 847 -47.38 14.81 10.08
N ALA A 848 -48.33 13.89 10.02
CA ALA A 848 -48.31 12.80 9.06
C ALA A 848 -48.87 13.33 7.73
N ASP A 849 -48.56 12.77 6.56
CA ASP A 849 -47.97 11.44 6.29
C ASP A 849 -46.61 11.52 5.57
#